data_AF-A0A538SMS7-F1
#
_entry.id   AF-A0A538SMS7-F1
#
_cell.length_a   1.000
_cell.length_b   1.000
_cell.length_c   1.000
_cell.angle_alpha   90.00
_cell.angle_beta   90.00
_cell.angle_gamma   90.00
#
_symmetry.space_group_name_H-M   'P 1'
#
loop_
_entity.id
_entity.type
_entity.pdbx_description
1 polymer ?
#
loop_
_entity_poly.entity_id
_entity_poly.type
_entity_poly.pdbx_seq_one_letter_code
_entity_poly.pdbx_strand_id
1 'polypeptide(L)'
;MSPGVNSGWRRPQYLLPIAAAIALAIPCFSFVYLFDDFDFLGRAQTFRLSDLLPDPHSLFYRPLSREVYFGVLHLGHLDAPLALHLFNSVLLAAGVALLMILASRLLGPRAGVVAGLSFASLGSVPLLVGWASGVQDLMAIDLALVAFLLQLEGRSIFAALAIGGAILSKETAVALVPALALQNSILRRERPSLGDVLPYGVLVPAWVAIHPGLRLLFERRFLGGGAGYLGLDNPDMAGSALRSILTLANLPVAGVSVEWASTRLVALTLGSAAAAFALIALNSRDANSLPVEVDYPAGRVLILAALLVLLPVLLTVSLVRYWAPYYMCLPGIGSSLIGATLLRNQPRRHLLPIMIAFMAFGVVSRGAGLDPSVTTERNLERTSKALRQVEAGFKRLYPSLTPGSTAYVFAQTHGIEGVYAHMYRFQALRVWYQDPSLLTTKPQKWKPGPRNEYLFWIAPNLDIAEIDPMRLRVRSSGARPAYYQYQKTVRAYAFGLAASGQTLRAAQILTRMPEPNAAVWGLDARIAAMLLLADGRVEFARDLLAHVPNMNREDALSALTGVLAESPLSRNLDEVALAAFGIELTDTDALRYLMHWFAARGYDDAAVRFAQRLLRSLPGDPEADALLRQLSENQQRDRLTPRAEVDSL
;
A
#
# COMPACT_ATOMS: atom_id res chain seq x y z
N MET A 1 -46.16 24.08 -0.83
CA MET A 1 -46.08 24.62 -2.20
C MET A 1 -44.61 24.88 -2.49
N SER A 2 -43.96 23.98 -3.24
CA SER A 2 -42.52 23.98 -3.48
C SER A 2 -42.16 24.93 -4.62
N PRO A 3 -41.35 25.97 -4.42
CA PRO A 3 -40.73 26.67 -5.53
C PRO A 3 -39.77 25.70 -6.23
N GLY A 4 -39.92 25.57 -7.54
CA GLY A 4 -39.27 24.55 -8.33
C GLY A 4 -37.74 24.64 -8.31
N VAL A 5 -37.10 23.52 -8.00
CA VAL A 5 -35.71 23.21 -8.36
C VAL A 5 -35.65 23.10 -9.89
N ASN A 6 -35.66 24.23 -10.61
CA ASN A 6 -35.64 24.23 -12.07
C ASN A 6 -34.54 25.13 -12.65
N SER A 7 -33.68 24.49 -13.45
CA SER A 7 -32.87 25.01 -14.58
C SER A 7 -31.46 25.59 -14.37
N GLY A 8 -31.03 25.95 -13.15
CA GLY A 8 -29.67 26.54 -12.96
C GLY A 8 -28.50 25.61 -13.28
N TRP A 9 -28.63 24.31 -13.00
CA TRP A 9 -27.56 23.29 -13.15
C TRP A 9 -27.37 22.77 -14.58
N ARG A 10 -28.27 23.10 -15.51
CA ARG A 10 -28.16 22.66 -16.91
C ARG A 10 -27.12 23.43 -17.71
N ARG A 11 -26.44 24.40 -17.09
CA ARG A 11 -25.47 25.22 -17.79
C ARG A 11 -24.12 24.50 -17.92
N PRO A 12 -23.52 24.49 -19.12
CA PRO A 12 -22.32 23.69 -19.39
C PRO A 12 -21.13 24.05 -18.51
N GLN A 13 -21.06 25.27 -17.95
CA GLN A 13 -19.96 25.67 -17.06
C GLN A 13 -19.85 24.85 -15.78
N TYR A 14 -20.93 24.25 -15.28
CA TYR A 14 -20.86 23.40 -14.08
C TYR A 14 -20.27 22.01 -14.38
N LEU A 15 -20.22 21.61 -15.66
CA LEU A 15 -19.56 20.39 -16.09
C LEU A 15 -18.05 20.57 -16.25
N LEU A 16 -17.55 21.80 -16.34
CA LEU A 16 -16.14 22.07 -16.62
C LEU A 16 -15.19 21.74 -15.45
N PRO A 17 -15.52 22.00 -14.17
CA PRO A 17 -14.70 21.50 -13.05
C PRO A 17 -14.65 19.98 -13.00
N ILE A 18 -15.76 19.31 -13.33
CA ILE A 18 -15.82 17.85 -13.46
C ILE A 18 -14.90 17.39 -14.60
N ALA A 19 -15.01 18.00 -15.77
CA ALA A 19 -14.16 17.70 -16.91
C ALA A 19 -12.67 17.93 -16.60
N ALA A 20 -12.33 18.99 -15.84
CA ALA A 20 -10.97 19.22 -15.37
C ALA A 20 -10.49 18.10 -14.44
N ALA A 21 -11.31 17.67 -13.47
CA ALA A 21 -10.98 16.57 -12.56
C ALA A 21 -10.70 15.26 -13.33
N ILE A 22 -11.58 14.92 -14.28
CA ILE A 22 -11.40 13.73 -15.12
C ILE A 22 -10.15 13.85 -16.00
N ALA A 23 -9.94 15.00 -16.66
CA ALA A 23 -8.77 15.22 -17.49
C ALA A 23 -7.46 15.07 -16.70
N LEU A 24 -7.41 15.57 -15.47
CA LEU A 24 -6.27 15.43 -14.57
C LEU A 24 -6.04 13.99 -14.10
N ALA A 25 -7.09 13.17 -14.07
CA ALA A 25 -7.04 11.75 -13.70
C ALA A 25 -6.65 10.81 -14.86
N ILE A 26 -6.78 11.22 -16.13
CA ILE A 26 -6.48 10.38 -17.31
C ILE A 26 -5.13 9.65 -17.22
N PRO A 27 -4.01 10.27 -16.83
CA PRO A 27 -2.71 9.55 -16.75
C PRO A 27 -2.77 8.29 -15.86
N CYS A 28 -3.63 8.30 -14.84
CA CYS A 28 -3.77 7.23 -13.87
C CYS A 28 -4.61 6.05 -14.36
N PHE A 29 -5.32 6.17 -15.49
CA PHE A 29 -6.09 5.06 -16.09
C PHE A 29 -5.19 3.94 -16.62
N SER A 30 -3.88 4.21 -16.69
CA SER A 30 -2.89 3.23 -17.08
C SER A 30 -2.48 2.30 -15.94
N PHE A 31 -3.03 2.44 -14.73
CA PHE A 31 -2.66 1.61 -13.60
C PHE A 31 -3.30 0.21 -13.70
N VAL A 32 -2.61 -0.78 -13.15
CA VAL A 32 -3.15 -2.13 -12.92
C VAL A 32 -3.61 -2.25 -11.47
N TYR A 33 -4.01 -3.44 -11.03
CA TYR A 33 -4.28 -3.68 -9.62
C TYR A 33 -3.04 -3.49 -8.76
N LEU A 34 -3.22 -2.84 -7.61
CA LEU A 34 -2.15 -2.43 -6.71
C LEU A 34 -2.53 -2.70 -5.25
N PHE A 35 -1.63 -3.35 -4.53
CA PHE A 35 -1.68 -3.58 -3.09
C PHE A 35 -3.02 -4.18 -2.65
N ASP A 36 -3.76 -3.44 -1.81
CA ASP A 36 -5.04 -3.85 -1.24
C ASP A 36 -6.10 -4.24 -2.29
N ASP A 37 -5.97 -3.78 -3.55
CA ASP A 37 -6.86 -4.15 -4.65
C ASP A 37 -6.96 -5.68 -4.80
N PHE A 38 -5.83 -6.37 -4.67
CA PHE A 38 -5.75 -7.83 -4.79
C PHE A 38 -6.43 -8.53 -3.61
N ASP A 39 -6.31 -8.00 -2.40
CA ASP A 39 -6.98 -8.56 -1.22
C ASP A 39 -8.51 -8.37 -1.32
N PHE A 40 -8.99 -7.24 -1.83
CA PHE A 40 -10.42 -6.99 -2.02
C PHE A 40 -11.00 -7.84 -3.14
N LEU A 41 -10.32 -7.92 -4.29
CA LEU A 41 -10.75 -8.80 -5.39
C LEU A 41 -10.70 -10.27 -5.00
N GLY A 42 -9.67 -10.70 -4.28
CA GLY A 42 -9.57 -12.07 -3.76
C GLY A 42 -10.70 -12.42 -2.79
N ARG A 43 -11.11 -11.48 -1.92
CA ARG A 43 -12.29 -11.64 -1.05
C ARG A 43 -13.59 -11.69 -1.86
N ALA A 44 -13.74 -10.81 -2.85
CA ALA A 44 -14.94 -10.73 -3.70
C ALA A 44 -15.22 -12.05 -4.44
N GLN A 45 -14.17 -12.78 -4.86
CA GLN A 45 -14.28 -14.13 -5.46
C GLN A 45 -14.93 -15.16 -4.54
N THR A 46 -14.90 -14.94 -3.22
CA THR A 46 -15.45 -15.86 -2.21
C THR A 46 -16.51 -15.20 -1.32
N PHE A 47 -17.07 -14.08 -1.76
CA PHE A 47 -17.92 -13.21 -0.94
C PHE A 47 -19.12 -13.94 -0.33
N ARG A 48 -19.37 -13.66 0.95
CA ARG A 48 -20.53 -14.12 1.72
C ARG A 48 -21.16 -12.93 2.43
N LEU A 49 -22.47 -13.00 2.67
CA LEU A 49 -23.17 -11.95 3.44
C LEU A 49 -22.61 -11.77 4.87
N SER A 50 -22.01 -12.81 5.44
CA SER A 50 -21.31 -12.73 6.73
C SER A 50 -20.11 -11.79 6.71
N ASP A 51 -19.50 -11.56 5.54
CA ASP A 51 -18.31 -10.72 5.37
C ASP A 51 -18.65 -9.23 5.53
N LEU A 52 -19.94 -8.88 5.51
CA LEU A 52 -20.42 -7.54 5.85
C LEU A 52 -20.38 -7.26 7.36
N LEU A 53 -20.16 -8.27 8.21
CA LEU A 53 -20.05 -8.11 9.66
C LEU A 53 -18.58 -7.85 10.08
N PRO A 54 -18.35 -7.22 11.24
CA PRO A 54 -16.99 -6.98 11.72
C PRO A 54 -16.18 -8.25 11.93
N ASP A 55 -14.98 -8.30 11.35
CA ASP A 55 -13.98 -9.34 11.61
C ASP A 55 -13.11 -8.95 12.83
N PRO A 56 -13.13 -9.74 13.93
CA PRO A 56 -12.32 -9.48 15.12
C PRO A 56 -10.80 -9.43 14.87
N HIS A 57 -10.33 -10.04 13.78
CA HIS A 57 -8.91 -10.08 13.42
C HIS A 57 -8.50 -8.96 12.46
N SER A 58 -9.45 -8.16 11.97
CA SER A 58 -9.18 -7.02 11.09
C SER A 58 -9.05 -5.71 11.87
N LEU A 59 -8.06 -4.90 11.48
CA LEU A 59 -7.90 -3.53 11.98
C LEU A 59 -8.94 -2.56 11.46
N PHE A 60 -9.62 -2.90 10.37
CA PHE A 60 -10.50 -1.99 9.63
C PHE A 60 -11.87 -2.65 9.41
N TYR A 61 -12.93 -1.86 9.48
CA TYR A 61 -14.29 -2.30 9.21
C TYR A 61 -14.94 -1.38 8.18
N ARG A 62 -14.88 -1.79 6.91
CA ARG A 62 -15.30 -0.99 5.76
C ARG A 62 -16.18 -1.80 4.78
N PRO A 63 -17.36 -2.27 5.21
CA PRO A 63 -18.16 -3.21 4.42
C PRO A 63 -18.65 -2.63 3.10
N LEU A 64 -18.88 -1.32 3.00
CA LEU A 64 -19.41 -0.71 1.77
C LEU A 64 -18.38 -0.64 0.65
N SER A 65 -17.17 -0.20 0.98
CA SER A 65 -16.13 0.09 0.00
C SER A 65 -15.21 -1.10 -0.26
N ARG A 66 -15.05 -2.03 0.70
CA ARG A 66 -14.24 -3.25 0.52
C ARG A 66 -15.04 -4.44 0.01
N GLU A 67 -16.24 -4.64 0.54
CA GLU A 67 -17.02 -5.85 0.27
C GLU A 67 -18.13 -5.59 -0.74
N VAL A 68 -19.03 -4.63 -0.50
CA VAL A 68 -20.14 -4.35 -1.41
C VAL A 68 -19.64 -3.85 -2.76
N TYR A 69 -18.73 -2.87 -2.78
CA TYR A 69 -18.22 -2.31 -4.03
C TYR A 69 -17.51 -3.36 -4.90
N PHE A 70 -16.53 -4.08 -4.36
CA PHE A 70 -15.81 -5.11 -5.12
C PHE A 70 -16.68 -6.33 -5.41
N GLY A 71 -17.60 -6.71 -4.52
CA GLY A 71 -18.56 -7.77 -4.76
C GLY A 71 -19.52 -7.47 -5.92
N VAL A 72 -20.04 -6.24 -6.01
CA VAL A 72 -20.89 -5.81 -7.13
C VAL A 72 -20.11 -5.86 -8.46
N LEU A 73 -18.86 -5.42 -8.46
CA LEU A 73 -18.02 -5.44 -9.66
C LEU A 73 -17.72 -6.87 -10.10
N HIS A 74 -17.40 -7.74 -9.15
CA HIS A 74 -17.15 -9.15 -9.41
C HIS A 74 -18.40 -9.85 -9.99
N LEU A 75 -19.57 -9.66 -9.36
CA LEU A 75 -20.84 -10.20 -9.87
C LEU A 75 -21.20 -9.65 -11.26
N GLY A 76 -20.84 -8.39 -11.53
CA GLY A 76 -20.99 -7.74 -12.83
C GLY A 76 -19.97 -8.20 -13.88
N HIS A 77 -18.98 -9.03 -13.52
CA HIS A 77 -17.83 -9.38 -14.37
C HIS A 77 -17.06 -8.14 -14.87
N LEU A 78 -17.00 -7.09 -14.04
CA LEU A 78 -16.34 -5.82 -14.34
C LEU A 78 -14.94 -5.74 -13.69
N ASP A 79 -14.28 -6.89 -13.54
CA ASP A 79 -12.97 -7.07 -12.91
C ASP A 79 -11.80 -6.68 -13.83
N ALA A 80 -12.01 -5.67 -14.69
CA ALA A 80 -10.96 -5.05 -15.47
C ALA A 80 -10.54 -3.74 -14.80
N PRO A 81 -9.23 -3.41 -14.73
CA PRO A 81 -8.76 -2.15 -14.14
C PRO A 81 -9.47 -0.92 -14.72
N LEU A 82 -9.73 -0.92 -16.04
CA LEU A 82 -10.44 0.17 -16.71
C LEU A 82 -11.84 0.41 -16.15
N ALA A 83 -12.63 -0.65 -15.91
CA ALA A 83 -13.98 -0.50 -15.38
C ALA A 83 -13.95 0.17 -13.99
N LEU A 84 -13.01 -0.25 -13.14
CA LEU A 84 -12.77 0.36 -11.84
C LEU A 84 -12.36 1.84 -11.92
N HIS A 85 -11.47 2.19 -12.83
CA HIS A 85 -11.11 3.60 -13.04
C HIS A 85 -12.32 4.43 -13.50
N LEU A 86 -13.20 3.86 -14.33
CA LEU A 86 -14.45 4.52 -14.74
C LEU A 86 -15.41 4.72 -13.55
N PHE A 87 -15.60 3.71 -12.70
CA PHE A 87 -16.43 3.86 -11.49
C PHE A 87 -15.84 4.90 -10.51
N ASN A 88 -14.54 4.84 -10.24
CA ASN A 88 -13.87 5.84 -9.40
C ASN A 88 -13.95 7.24 -10.03
N SER A 89 -13.93 7.35 -11.37
CA SER A 89 -14.15 8.62 -12.07
C SER A 89 -15.57 9.16 -11.90
N VAL A 90 -16.58 8.29 -11.90
CA VAL A 90 -17.97 8.68 -11.61
C VAL A 90 -18.11 9.21 -10.18
N LEU A 91 -17.50 8.53 -9.21
CA LEU A 91 -17.48 9.00 -7.82
C LEU A 91 -16.72 10.33 -7.69
N LEU A 92 -15.56 10.48 -8.33
CA LEU A 92 -14.84 11.76 -8.36
C LEU A 92 -15.72 12.88 -8.96
N ALA A 93 -16.39 12.62 -10.07
CA ALA A 93 -17.30 13.57 -10.68
C ALA A 93 -18.47 13.94 -9.74
N ALA A 94 -19.01 12.96 -9.02
CA ALA A 94 -20.04 13.17 -8.01
C ALA A 94 -19.52 14.04 -6.85
N GLY A 95 -18.34 13.74 -6.31
CA GLY A 95 -17.73 14.52 -5.22
C GLY A 95 -17.46 15.97 -5.60
N VAL A 96 -16.92 16.20 -6.80
CA VAL A 96 -16.74 17.56 -7.36
C VAL A 96 -18.10 18.27 -7.47
N ALA A 97 -19.12 17.61 -8.03
CA ALA A 97 -20.45 18.19 -8.19
C ALA A 97 -21.11 18.50 -6.83
N LEU A 98 -21.07 17.57 -5.88
CA LEU A 98 -21.63 17.73 -4.53
C LEU A 98 -20.96 18.86 -3.77
N LEU A 99 -19.62 18.99 -3.87
CA LEU A 99 -18.88 20.10 -3.28
C LEU A 99 -19.27 21.44 -3.94
N MET A 100 -19.43 21.46 -5.26
CA MET A 100 -19.92 22.64 -5.97
C MET A 100 -21.33 23.02 -5.53
N ILE A 101 -22.24 22.05 -5.34
CA ILE A 101 -23.59 22.29 -4.82
C ILE A 101 -23.51 22.89 -3.41
N LEU A 102 -22.72 22.27 -2.53
CA LEU A 102 -22.54 22.72 -1.15
C LEU A 102 -22.00 24.15 -1.10
N ALA A 103 -20.89 24.42 -1.78
CA ALA A 103 -20.29 25.74 -1.85
C ALA A 103 -21.21 26.79 -2.50
N SER A 104 -21.99 26.39 -3.52
CA SER A 104 -22.98 27.28 -4.14
C SER A 104 -24.11 27.66 -3.19
N ARG A 105 -24.61 26.70 -2.39
CA ARG A 105 -25.64 26.95 -1.38
C ARG A 105 -25.12 27.82 -0.22
N LEU A 106 -23.83 27.73 0.11
CA LEU A 106 -23.24 28.49 1.20
C LEU A 106 -22.81 29.91 0.81
N LEU A 107 -22.27 30.08 -0.40
CA LEU A 107 -21.51 31.27 -0.80
C LEU A 107 -21.83 31.77 -2.22
N GLY A 108 -22.81 31.17 -2.89
CA GLY A 108 -23.25 31.52 -4.23
C GLY A 108 -22.53 30.76 -5.37
N PRO A 109 -23.08 30.81 -6.61
CA PRO A 109 -22.65 29.95 -7.71
C PRO A 109 -21.17 30.03 -8.09
N ARG A 110 -20.59 31.23 -8.01
CA ARG A 110 -19.16 31.46 -8.31
C ARG A 110 -18.27 30.75 -7.31
N ALA A 111 -18.63 30.76 -6.02
CA ALA A 111 -17.91 30.01 -5.00
C ALA A 111 -18.01 28.50 -5.24
N GLY A 112 -19.15 28.02 -5.73
CA GLY A 112 -19.35 26.66 -6.23
C GLY A 112 -18.26 26.23 -7.21
N VAL A 113 -18.14 26.95 -8.33
CA VAL A 113 -17.14 26.63 -9.36
C VAL A 113 -15.71 26.74 -8.84
N VAL A 114 -15.38 27.74 -8.01
CA VAL A 114 -14.05 27.88 -7.43
C VAL A 114 -13.72 26.73 -6.46
N ALA A 115 -14.68 26.27 -5.66
CA ALA A 115 -14.50 25.11 -4.78
C ALA A 115 -14.29 23.84 -5.61
N GLY A 116 -15.11 23.62 -6.63
CA GLY A 116 -14.98 22.48 -7.54
C GLY A 116 -13.63 22.46 -8.26
N LEU A 117 -13.18 23.60 -8.79
CA LEU A 117 -11.87 23.71 -9.45
C LEU A 117 -10.72 23.52 -8.47
N SER A 118 -10.81 24.07 -7.26
CA SER A 118 -9.79 23.87 -6.20
C SER A 118 -9.64 22.40 -5.87
N PHE A 119 -10.75 21.69 -5.65
CA PHE A 119 -10.74 20.27 -5.32
C PHE A 119 -10.25 19.41 -6.48
N ALA A 120 -10.76 19.66 -7.70
CA ALA A 120 -10.34 18.98 -8.92
C ALA A 120 -8.83 19.14 -9.20
N SER A 121 -8.26 20.30 -8.83
CA SER A 121 -6.86 20.63 -9.05
C SER A 121 -5.92 20.12 -7.96
N LEU A 122 -6.45 19.56 -6.86
CA LEU A 122 -5.63 19.03 -5.79
C LEU A 122 -4.81 17.84 -6.32
N GLY A 123 -3.48 17.93 -6.24
CA GLY A 123 -2.56 16.99 -6.89
C GLY A 123 -2.69 15.55 -6.40
N SER A 124 -3.27 15.33 -5.21
CA SER A 124 -3.50 14.00 -4.64
C SER A 124 -4.77 13.32 -5.17
N VAL A 125 -5.75 14.06 -5.70
CA VAL A 125 -7.06 13.53 -6.12
C VAL A 125 -6.99 12.54 -7.29
N PRO A 126 -6.19 12.77 -8.35
CA PRO A 126 -6.02 11.80 -9.45
C PRO A 126 -5.62 10.39 -9.00
N LEU A 127 -4.90 10.27 -7.87
CA LEU A 127 -4.50 8.98 -7.32
C LEU A 127 -5.70 8.11 -6.92
N LEU A 128 -6.78 8.73 -6.42
CA LEU A 128 -7.98 8.01 -5.98
C LEU A 128 -8.72 7.35 -7.16
N VAL A 129 -8.51 7.85 -8.37
CA VAL A 129 -9.04 7.23 -9.60
C VAL A 129 -8.12 6.11 -10.08
N GLY A 130 -6.81 6.34 -10.06
CA GLY A 130 -5.82 5.37 -10.50
C GLY A 130 -5.68 4.14 -9.62
N TRP A 131 -5.84 4.30 -8.32
CA TRP A 131 -5.79 3.19 -7.38
C TRP A 131 -7.21 2.72 -7.11
N ALA A 132 -7.54 1.46 -7.44
CA ALA A 132 -8.93 0.98 -7.34
C ALA A 132 -9.46 1.11 -5.91
N SER A 133 -8.64 0.78 -4.92
CA SER A 133 -8.91 0.97 -3.48
C SER A 133 -9.11 2.42 -3.04
N GLY A 134 -8.78 3.40 -3.88
CA GLY A 134 -9.10 4.82 -3.71
C GLY A 134 -10.61 5.10 -3.63
N VAL A 135 -11.44 4.13 -4.05
CA VAL A 135 -12.90 4.14 -3.85
C VAL A 135 -13.30 4.38 -2.39
N GLN A 136 -12.50 3.91 -1.43
CA GLN A 136 -12.75 4.09 0.00
C GLN A 136 -12.81 5.58 0.36
N ASP A 137 -11.87 6.37 -0.16
CA ASP A 137 -11.84 7.83 0.02
C ASP A 137 -12.95 8.51 -0.77
N LEU A 138 -13.17 8.12 -2.02
CA LEU A 138 -14.19 8.73 -2.88
C LEU A 138 -15.61 8.54 -2.32
N MET A 139 -15.97 7.32 -1.92
CA MET A 139 -17.27 7.06 -1.28
C MET A 139 -17.40 7.81 0.05
N ALA A 140 -16.34 7.88 0.86
CA ALA A 140 -16.37 8.64 2.11
C ALA A 140 -16.58 10.15 1.85
N ILE A 141 -15.94 10.71 0.83
CA ILE A 141 -16.09 12.12 0.42
C ILE A 141 -17.51 12.37 -0.08
N ASP A 142 -18.03 11.56 -1.00
CA ASP A 142 -19.36 11.72 -1.59
C ASP A 142 -20.45 11.61 -0.52
N LEU A 143 -20.41 10.57 0.31
CA LEU A 143 -21.40 10.35 1.37
C LEU A 143 -21.30 11.41 2.47
N ALA A 144 -20.10 11.90 2.79
CA ALA A 144 -19.95 13.03 3.69
C ALA A 144 -20.57 14.31 3.10
N LEU A 145 -20.29 14.64 1.84
CA LEU A 145 -20.87 15.82 1.17
C LEU A 145 -22.40 15.73 1.07
N VAL A 146 -22.94 14.55 0.78
CA VAL A 146 -24.39 14.28 0.85
C VAL A 146 -24.92 14.55 2.27
N ALA A 147 -24.20 14.12 3.32
CA ALA A 147 -24.60 14.38 4.69
C ALA A 147 -24.66 15.88 5.01
N PHE A 148 -23.65 16.67 4.61
CA PHE A 148 -23.66 18.14 4.77
C PHE A 148 -24.84 18.80 4.04
N LEU A 149 -25.14 18.35 2.81
CA LEU A 149 -26.27 18.85 2.04
C LEU A 149 -27.63 18.52 2.68
N LEU A 150 -27.81 17.30 3.17
CA LEU A 150 -29.02 16.87 3.88
C LEU A 150 -29.18 17.61 5.22
N GLN A 151 -28.08 17.87 5.92
CA GLN A 151 -28.08 18.63 7.17
C GLN A 151 -28.47 20.11 6.92
N LEU A 152 -28.06 20.70 5.79
CA LEU A 152 -28.51 22.05 5.39
C LEU A 152 -30.02 22.11 5.15
N GLU A 153 -30.62 21.01 4.70
CA GLU A 153 -32.06 20.85 4.47
C GLU A 153 -32.82 20.48 5.76
N GLY A 154 -32.15 20.39 6.92
CA GLY A 154 -32.76 20.01 8.20
C GLY A 154 -33.12 18.52 8.30
N ARG A 155 -32.56 17.67 7.43
CA ARG A 155 -32.83 16.22 7.37
C ARG A 155 -31.81 15.42 8.18
N SER A 156 -31.69 15.70 9.47
CA SER A 156 -30.61 15.20 10.33
C SER A 156 -30.49 13.67 10.41
N ILE A 157 -31.60 12.93 10.33
CA ILE A 157 -31.57 11.45 10.31
C ILE A 157 -30.92 10.93 9.02
N PHE A 158 -31.30 11.46 7.86
CA PHE A 158 -30.72 11.04 6.59
C PHE A 158 -29.26 11.49 6.47
N ALA A 159 -28.92 12.65 7.03
CA ALA A 159 -27.52 13.08 7.15
C ALA A 159 -26.70 12.13 8.03
N ALA A 160 -27.26 11.65 9.15
CA ALA A 160 -26.64 10.64 10.00
C ALA A 160 -26.45 9.29 9.28
N LEU A 161 -27.42 8.85 8.48
CA LEU A 161 -27.28 7.65 7.66
C LEU A 161 -26.18 7.82 6.59
N ALA A 162 -26.13 8.98 5.94
CA ALA A 162 -25.11 9.27 4.93
C ALA A 162 -23.69 9.32 5.54
N ILE A 163 -23.47 10.04 6.64
CA ILE A 163 -22.16 10.05 7.31
C ILE A 163 -21.82 8.68 7.92
N GLY A 164 -22.82 7.91 8.35
CA GLY A 164 -22.66 6.51 8.74
C GLY A 164 -22.13 5.66 7.58
N GLY A 165 -22.68 5.82 6.38
CA GLY A 165 -22.16 5.21 5.17
C GLY A 165 -20.74 5.68 4.82
N ALA A 166 -20.42 6.95 5.04
CA ALA A 166 -19.06 7.46 4.84
C ALA A 166 -18.07 6.78 5.80
N ILE A 167 -18.42 6.62 7.08
CA ILE A 167 -17.62 5.93 8.09
C ILE A 167 -17.45 4.44 7.74
N LEU A 168 -18.51 3.77 7.27
CA LEU A 168 -18.47 2.38 6.79
C LEU A 168 -17.77 2.23 5.43
N SER A 169 -17.42 3.32 4.77
CA SER A 169 -16.56 3.33 3.58
C SER A 169 -15.11 3.59 3.96
N LYS A 170 -14.87 4.49 4.93
CA LYS A 170 -13.55 4.78 5.50
C LYS A 170 -13.69 5.41 6.88
N GLU A 171 -13.01 4.85 7.89
CA GLU A 171 -13.17 5.24 9.30
C GLU A 171 -12.78 6.70 9.55
N THR A 172 -11.85 7.25 8.76
CA THR A 172 -11.39 8.64 8.89
C THR A 172 -12.51 9.67 8.70
N ALA A 173 -13.63 9.29 8.05
CA ALA A 173 -14.81 10.12 7.93
C ALA A 173 -15.43 10.49 9.30
N VAL A 174 -15.17 9.73 10.36
CA VAL A 174 -15.67 10.02 11.71
C VAL A 174 -15.20 11.39 12.21
N ALA A 175 -14.03 11.86 11.74
CA ALA A 175 -13.51 13.20 12.07
C ALA A 175 -14.42 14.35 11.61
N LEU A 176 -15.31 14.11 10.65
CA LEU A 176 -16.23 15.12 10.14
C LEU A 176 -17.52 15.23 10.96
N VAL A 177 -17.83 14.25 11.80
CA VAL A 177 -19.08 14.20 12.58
C VAL A 177 -19.26 15.45 13.48
N PRO A 178 -18.24 15.94 14.21
CA PRO A 178 -18.42 17.16 15.01
C PRO A 178 -18.74 18.39 14.16
N ALA A 179 -18.11 18.53 12.99
CA ALA A 179 -18.37 19.65 12.07
C ALA A 179 -19.79 19.58 11.50
N LEU A 180 -20.27 18.37 11.18
CA LEU A 180 -21.61 18.12 10.67
C LEU A 180 -22.70 18.39 11.74
N ALA A 181 -22.51 17.86 12.96
CA ALA A 181 -23.45 18.05 14.08
C ALA A 181 -23.58 19.52 14.49
N LEU A 182 -22.51 20.30 14.38
CA LEU A 182 -22.48 21.73 14.71
C LEU A 182 -22.76 22.66 13.52
N GLN A 183 -22.96 22.12 12.31
CA GLN A 183 -23.08 22.88 11.07
C GLN A 183 -24.10 24.01 11.16
N ASN A 184 -25.34 23.69 11.56
CA ASN A 184 -26.43 24.67 11.58
C ASN A 184 -26.18 25.75 12.65
N SER A 185 -25.66 25.35 13.81
CA SER A 185 -25.27 26.28 14.89
C SER A 185 -24.16 27.24 14.47
N ILE A 186 -23.16 26.74 13.73
CA ILE A 186 -22.06 27.56 13.20
C ILE A 186 -22.59 28.56 12.17
N LEU A 187 -23.38 28.09 11.20
CA LEU A 187 -23.84 28.89 10.06
C LEU A 187 -24.96 29.88 10.42
N ARG A 188 -25.96 29.46 11.21
CA ARG A 188 -27.16 30.25 11.56
C ARG A 188 -27.05 30.97 12.91
N ARG A 189 -26.02 30.67 13.71
CA ARG A 189 -25.83 31.21 15.08
C ARG A 189 -26.96 30.82 16.04
N GLU A 190 -27.57 29.66 15.79
CA GLU A 190 -28.59 29.06 16.63
C GLU A 190 -27.95 28.07 17.62
N ARG A 191 -28.62 27.77 18.73
CA ARG A 191 -28.19 26.66 19.59
C ARG A 191 -28.49 25.34 18.87
N PRO A 192 -27.60 24.32 18.94
CA PRO A 192 -27.88 23.03 18.34
C PRO A 192 -29.15 22.45 18.96
N SER A 193 -30.14 22.09 18.14
CA SER A 193 -31.30 21.38 18.65
C SER A 193 -30.92 19.94 19.00
N LEU A 194 -31.67 19.30 19.89
CA LEU A 194 -31.44 17.89 20.20
C LEU A 194 -31.58 17.02 18.95
N GLY A 195 -32.52 17.36 18.05
CA GLY A 195 -32.70 16.67 16.77
C GLY A 195 -31.53 16.79 15.80
N ASP A 196 -30.71 17.85 15.93
CA ASP A 196 -29.50 18.04 15.13
C ASP A 196 -28.31 17.23 15.63
N VAL A 197 -28.25 16.88 16.92
CA VAL A 197 -27.07 16.26 17.52
C VAL A 197 -27.31 14.79 17.90
N LEU A 198 -28.52 14.45 18.34
CA LEU A 198 -28.87 13.12 18.84
C LEU A 198 -28.58 11.99 17.83
N PRO A 199 -28.89 12.12 16.52
CA PRO A 199 -28.57 11.05 15.56
C PRO A 199 -27.08 10.70 15.53
N TYR A 200 -26.22 11.72 15.59
CA TYR A 200 -24.77 11.54 15.60
C TYR A 200 -24.27 11.01 16.95
N GLY A 201 -24.89 11.45 18.04
CA GLY A 201 -24.64 10.95 19.39
C GLY A 201 -25.00 9.47 19.58
N VAL A 202 -25.89 8.91 18.76
CA VAL A 202 -26.17 7.46 18.73
C VAL A 202 -25.23 6.74 17.76
N LEU A 203 -25.01 7.32 16.57
CA LEU A 203 -24.18 6.71 15.51
C LEU A 203 -22.75 6.43 15.96
N VAL A 204 -22.07 7.42 16.56
CA VAL A 204 -20.65 7.30 16.91
C VAL A 204 -20.44 6.22 17.98
N PRO A 205 -21.16 6.19 19.12
CA PRO A 205 -21.03 5.11 20.09
C PRO A 205 -21.39 3.73 19.52
N ALA A 206 -22.43 3.64 18.67
CA ALA A 206 -22.79 2.37 18.03
C ALA A 206 -21.66 1.85 17.14
N TRP A 207 -21.05 2.73 16.33
CA TRP A 207 -19.90 2.38 15.50
C TRP A 207 -18.67 1.99 16.35
N VAL A 208 -18.34 2.78 17.38
CA VAL A 208 -17.23 2.46 18.31
C VAL A 208 -17.44 1.10 18.96
N ALA A 209 -18.67 0.80 19.38
CA ALA A 209 -18.98 -0.47 20.04
C ALA A 209 -18.72 -1.68 19.14
N ILE A 210 -18.97 -1.57 17.83
CA ILE A 210 -18.79 -2.69 16.89
C ILE A 210 -17.44 -2.71 16.18
N HIS A 211 -16.62 -1.66 16.29
CA HIS A 211 -15.39 -1.52 15.50
C HIS A 211 -14.23 -2.38 16.06
N PRO A 212 -13.75 -3.40 15.33
CA PRO A 212 -12.77 -4.37 15.83
C PRO A 212 -11.40 -3.72 16.04
N GLY A 213 -10.96 -2.88 15.11
CA GLY A 213 -9.68 -2.17 15.21
C GLY A 213 -9.59 -1.21 16.40
N LEU A 214 -10.71 -0.63 16.86
CA LEU A 214 -10.68 0.23 18.04
C LEU A 214 -10.48 -0.61 19.29
N ARG A 215 -11.17 -1.75 19.40
CA ARG A 215 -10.97 -2.71 20.49
C ARG A 215 -9.51 -3.18 20.55
N LEU A 216 -8.93 -3.55 19.39
CA LEU A 216 -7.52 -3.94 19.28
C LEU A 216 -6.56 -2.81 19.70
N LEU A 217 -6.83 -1.56 19.29
CA LEU A 217 -6.02 -0.41 19.69
C LEU A 217 -6.16 -0.12 21.20
N PHE A 218 -7.36 -0.24 21.77
CA PHE A 218 -7.60 -0.08 23.20
C PHE A 218 -6.87 -1.15 24.03
N GLU A 219 -6.97 -2.42 23.64
CA GLU A 219 -6.23 -3.53 24.26
C GLU A 219 -4.72 -3.28 24.27
N ARG A 220 -4.21 -2.61 23.24
CA ARG A 220 -2.78 -2.31 23.06
C ARG A 220 -2.39 -0.89 23.48
N ARG A 221 -3.28 -0.17 24.18
CA ARG A 221 -3.04 1.21 24.67
C ARG A 221 -2.60 2.20 23.59
N PHE A 222 -3.04 2.00 22.35
CA PHE A 222 -2.72 2.83 21.18
C PHE A 222 -1.22 2.92 20.84
N LEU A 223 -0.41 1.93 21.24
CA LEU A 223 1.00 1.84 20.85
C LEU A 223 1.15 1.11 19.51
N GLY A 224 1.81 1.74 18.53
CA GLY A 224 1.87 1.33 17.12
C GLY A 224 2.80 0.15 16.80
N GLY A 225 3.16 -0.66 17.81
CA GLY A 225 4.09 -1.79 17.66
C GLY A 225 3.44 -3.11 17.25
N GLY A 226 2.11 -3.20 17.16
CA GLY A 226 1.48 -4.44 16.71
C GLY A 226 0.07 -4.34 16.12
N ALA A 227 -0.50 -3.13 16.04
CA ALA A 227 -1.72 -2.85 15.27
C ALA A 227 -1.38 -2.34 13.85
N GLY A 228 -0.25 -2.80 13.29
CA GLY A 228 0.29 -2.29 12.03
C GLY A 228 0.84 -0.87 12.17
N TYR A 229 0.47 0.02 11.25
CA TYR A 229 0.99 1.39 11.18
C TYR A 229 0.16 2.43 11.95
N LEU A 230 -0.84 1.98 12.72
CA LEU A 230 -1.72 2.84 13.51
C LEU A 230 -1.27 2.89 14.97
N GLY A 231 -1.13 4.10 15.52
CA GLY A 231 -0.74 4.35 16.91
C GLY A 231 -0.59 5.84 17.20
N LEU A 232 -0.66 6.22 18.48
CA LEU A 232 -0.46 7.60 18.95
C LEU A 232 1.03 7.97 19.11
N ASP A 233 1.93 7.04 18.82
CA ASP A 233 3.38 7.13 18.93
C ASP A 233 4.06 7.51 17.60
N ASN A 234 3.45 8.41 16.82
CA ASN A 234 4.04 8.87 15.57
C ASN A 234 5.35 9.64 15.81
N PRO A 235 6.52 9.11 15.40
CA PRO A 235 7.81 9.74 15.68
C PRO A 235 8.05 11.03 14.86
N ASP A 236 7.33 11.20 13.74
CA ASP A 236 7.46 12.36 12.83
C ASP A 236 6.12 13.09 12.69
N MET A 237 5.43 13.31 13.81
CA MET A 237 4.12 13.99 13.83
C MET A 237 4.20 15.41 13.22
N ALA A 238 5.24 16.17 13.57
CA ALA A 238 5.45 17.53 13.07
C ALA A 238 5.76 17.56 11.57
N GLY A 239 6.64 16.67 11.08
CA GLY A 239 6.93 16.56 9.65
C GLY A 239 5.71 16.10 8.85
N SER A 240 4.93 15.16 9.40
CA SER A 240 3.67 14.70 8.81
C SER A 240 2.63 15.83 8.72
N ALA A 241 2.51 16.67 9.76
CA ALA A 241 1.64 17.84 9.75
C ALA A 241 2.08 18.86 8.68
N LEU A 242 3.37 19.18 8.60
CA LEU A 242 3.89 20.10 7.61
C LEU A 242 3.65 19.59 6.18
N ARG A 243 3.97 18.32 5.89
CA ARG A 243 3.72 17.71 4.58
C ARG A 243 2.23 17.69 4.22
N SER A 244 1.37 17.49 5.22
CA SER A 244 -0.09 17.58 5.05
C SER A 244 -0.55 18.98 4.62
N ILE A 245 -0.02 20.02 5.27
CA ILE A 245 -0.29 21.42 4.89
C ILE A 245 0.22 21.71 3.48
N LEU A 246 1.45 21.31 3.16
CA LEU A 246 2.03 21.48 1.83
C LEU A 246 1.19 20.80 0.75
N THR A 247 0.69 19.58 1.02
CA THR A 247 -0.20 18.85 0.10
C THR A 247 -1.49 19.60 -0.17
N LEU A 248 -2.14 20.13 0.88
CA LEU A 248 -3.37 20.92 0.73
C LEU A 248 -3.15 22.23 -0.05
N ALA A 249 -1.92 22.75 -0.02
CA ALA A 249 -1.49 23.90 -0.80
C ALA A 249 -0.93 23.55 -2.19
N ASN A 250 -0.92 22.26 -2.57
CA ASN A 250 -0.27 21.73 -3.78
C ASN A 250 1.24 22.02 -3.88
N LEU A 251 1.89 22.38 -2.78
CA LEU A 251 3.31 22.71 -2.77
C LEU A 251 4.16 21.43 -2.74
N PRO A 252 5.14 21.28 -3.65
CA PRO A 252 6.01 20.12 -3.63
C PRO A 252 6.89 20.13 -2.38
N VAL A 253 7.20 18.95 -1.87
CA VAL A 253 8.19 18.79 -0.79
C VAL A 253 9.55 19.25 -1.34
N ALA A 254 10.20 20.20 -0.68
CA ALA A 254 11.47 20.76 -1.16
C ALA A 254 12.58 19.70 -1.25
N GLY A 255 13.50 19.87 -2.21
CA GLY A 255 14.69 19.02 -2.35
C GLY A 255 14.47 17.66 -3.03
N VAL A 256 13.27 17.39 -3.55
CA VAL A 256 12.96 16.13 -4.24
C VAL A 256 13.07 16.27 -5.76
N SER A 257 13.55 15.21 -6.43
CA SER A 257 13.54 15.16 -7.89
C SER A 257 12.11 15.08 -8.42
N VAL A 258 11.83 15.74 -9.55
CA VAL A 258 10.51 15.67 -10.21
C VAL A 258 10.67 15.00 -11.57
N GLU A 259 9.89 13.96 -11.80
CA GLU A 259 9.83 13.25 -13.08
C GLU A 259 8.60 13.72 -13.89
N TRP A 260 8.86 14.27 -15.07
CA TRP A 260 7.83 14.79 -15.97
C TRP A 260 7.41 13.73 -16.99
N ALA A 261 6.14 13.32 -16.94
CA ALA A 261 5.53 12.50 -17.97
C ALA A 261 4.76 13.39 -18.96
N SER A 262 4.89 13.14 -20.26
CA SER A 262 4.18 13.88 -21.32
C SER A 262 2.66 13.85 -21.15
N THR A 263 2.13 12.74 -20.64
CA THR A 263 0.70 12.58 -20.32
C THR A 263 0.21 13.55 -19.24
N ARG A 264 1.06 13.88 -18.25
CA ARG A 264 0.74 14.88 -17.21
C ARG A 264 0.69 16.30 -17.77
N LEU A 265 1.52 16.62 -18.77
CA LEU A 265 1.47 17.90 -19.44
C LEU A 265 0.17 18.06 -20.23
N VAL A 266 -0.24 17.03 -20.99
CA VAL A 266 -1.53 17.03 -21.69
C VAL A 266 -2.69 17.20 -20.71
N ALA A 267 -2.67 16.46 -19.60
CA ALA A 267 -3.67 16.58 -18.54
C ALA A 267 -3.73 17.99 -17.95
N LEU A 268 -2.57 18.61 -17.68
CA LEU A 268 -2.47 20.00 -17.22
C LEU A 268 -3.05 20.99 -18.24
N THR A 269 -2.75 20.82 -19.52
CA THR A 269 -3.27 21.68 -20.59
C THR A 269 -4.79 21.59 -20.69
N LEU A 270 -5.34 20.37 -20.71
CA LEU A 270 -6.79 20.14 -20.78
C LEU A 270 -7.50 20.66 -19.53
N GLY A 271 -6.96 20.38 -18.33
CA GLY A 271 -7.48 20.89 -17.07
C GLY A 271 -7.46 22.42 -17.00
N SER A 272 -6.36 23.04 -17.43
CA SER A 272 -6.22 24.51 -17.47
C SER A 272 -7.18 25.15 -18.46
N ALA A 273 -7.38 24.53 -19.63
CA ALA A 273 -8.36 24.97 -20.61
C ALA A 273 -9.79 24.91 -20.04
N ALA A 274 -10.17 23.77 -19.45
CA ALA A 274 -11.48 23.61 -18.81
C ALA A 274 -11.71 24.64 -17.69
N ALA A 275 -10.70 24.88 -16.84
CA ALA A 275 -10.75 25.91 -15.80
C ALA A 275 -10.91 27.32 -16.39
N ALA A 276 -10.17 27.65 -17.45
CA ALA A 276 -10.28 28.93 -18.14
C ALA A 276 -11.70 29.12 -18.72
N PHE A 277 -12.22 28.13 -19.43
CA PHE A 277 -13.58 28.17 -19.98
C PHE A 277 -14.64 28.31 -18.88
N ALA A 278 -14.48 27.62 -17.74
CA ALA A 278 -15.41 27.72 -16.61
C ALA A 278 -15.46 29.14 -16.05
N LEU A 279 -14.29 29.74 -15.83
CA LEU A 279 -14.16 31.09 -15.28
C LEU A 279 -14.61 32.18 -16.27
N ILE A 280 -14.43 31.96 -17.57
CA ILE A 280 -14.91 32.87 -18.62
C ILE A 280 -16.44 32.81 -18.70
N ALA A 281 -17.02 31.61 -18.72
CA ALA A 281 -18.46 31.40 -18.82
C ALA A 281 -19.24 31.92 -17.61
N LEU A 282 -18.63 32.03 -16.44
CA LEU A 282 -19.24 32.65 -15.25
C LEU A 282 -19.50 34.16 -15.36
N ASN A 283 -18.93 34.83 -16.35
CA ASN A 283 -19.01 36.29 -16.49
C ASN A 283 -20.11 36.77 -17.44
N SER A 284 -20.88 35.87 -18.05
CA SER A 284 -22.10 36.24 -18.77
C SER A 284 -23.10 36.83 -17.76
N ARG A 285 -23.70 37.99 -18.06
CA ARG A 285 -24.62 38.74 -17.18
C ARG A 285 -25.73 37.87 -16.53
N ASP A 286 -26.09 36.76 -17.17
CA ASP A 286 -27.08 35.78 -16.69
C ASP A 286 -26.60 34.82 -15.58
N ALA A 287 -25.31 34.78 -15.24
CA ALA A 287 -24.77 33.89 -14.19
C ALA A 287 -24.87 34.50 -12.78
N ASN A 288 -24.88 35.83 -12.69
CA ASN A 288 -25.06 36.55 -11.43
C ASN A 288 -26.55 36.72 -11.04
N SER A 289 -27.49 36.31 -11.90
CA SER A 289 -28.93 36.43 -11.67
C SER A 289 -29.57 35.17 -11.06
N LEU A 290 -28.78 34.14 -10.74
CA LEU A 290 -29.28 33.00 -9.96
C LEU A 290 -29.49 33.47 -8.50
N PRO A 291 -30.72 33.40 -7.96
CA PRO A 291 -30.98 33.82 -6.60
C PRO A 291 -30.15 32.96 -5.63
N VAL A 292 -29.37 33.61 -4.78
CA VAL A 292 -28.76 32.96 -3.61
C VAL A 292 -29.88 32.78 -2.59
N GLU A 293 -30.29 31.53 -2.31
CA GLU A 293 -31.39 31.25 -1.38
C GLU A 293 -31.08 31.78 0.03
N VAL A 294 -29.83 31.69 0.48
CA VAL A 294 -29.34 32.20 1.78
C VAL A 294 -27.87 32.59 1.65
N ASP A 295 -27.49 33.85 1.89
CA ASP A 295 -26.09 34.28 1.92
C ASP A 295 -25.54 34.19 3.35
N TYR A 296 -24.72 33.18 3.62
CA TYR A 296 -24.11 32.99 4.93
C TYR A 296 -22.88 33.90 5.09
N PRO A 297 -22.63 34.47 6.28
CA PRO A 297 -21.44 35.27 6.51
C PRO A 297 -20.16 34.47 6.25
N ALA A 298 -19.24 35.02 5.45
CA ALA A 298 -18.00 34.35 5.03
C ALA A 298 -17.18 33.80 6.21
N GLY A 299 -17.12 34.53 7.34
CA GLY A 299 -16.43 34.07 8.54
C GLY A 299 -17.00 32.79 9.14
N ARG A 300 -18.30 32.55 9.02
CA ARG A 300 -18.95 31.31 9.51
C ARG A 300 -18.62 30.12 8.62
N VAL A 301 -18.64 30.34 7.30
CA VAL A 301 -18.23 29.31 6.34
C VAL A 301 -16.75 28.97 6.50
N LEU A 302 -15.89 29.95 6.80
CA LEU A 302 -14.48 29.70 7.12
C LEU A 302 -14.29 28.87 8.38
N ILE A 303 -15.08 29.08 9.45
CA ILE A 303 -15.03 28.25 10.66
C ILE A 303 -15.39 26.80 10.33
N LEU A 304 -16.51 26.59 9.62
CA LEU A 304 -16.92 25.26 9.20
C LEU A 304 -15.82 24.60 8.35
N ALA A 305 -15.33 25.30 7.33
CA ALA A 305 -14.29 24.81 6.44
C ALA A 305 -12.97 24.51 7.18
N ALA A 306 -12.60 25.31 8.18
CA ALA A 306 -11.45 25.06 9.04
C ALA A 306 -11.62 23.76 9.86
N LEU A 307 -12.82 23.48 10.39
CA LEU A 307 -13.08 22.21 11.07
C LEU A 307 -12.96 21.01 10.12
N LEU A 308 -13.44 21.14 8.88
CA LEU A 308 -13.32 20.12 7.85
C LEU A 308 -11.86 19.85 7.45
N VAL A 309 -10.94 20.79 7.66
CA VAL A 309 -9.50 20.59 7.48
C VAL A 309 -8.85 20.04 8.74
N LEU A 310 -9.03 20.73 9.87
CA LEU A 310 -8.26 20.48 11.09
C LEU A 310 -8.60 19.14 11.72
N LEU A 311 -9.87 18.75 11.79
CA LEU A 311 -10.27 17.51 12.45
C LEU A 311 -9.72 16.26 11.73
N PRO A 312 -9.86 16.10 10.40
CA PRO A 312 -9.32 14.92 9.74
C PRO A 312 -7.79 14.95 9.62
N VAL A 313 -7.15 16.13 9.50
CA VAL A 313 -5.69 16.25 9.55
C VAL A 313 -5.16 15.83 10.92
N LEU A 314 -5.76 16.33 12.00
CA LEU A 314 -5.37 15.96 13.37
C LEU A 314 -5.53 14.45 13.59
N LEU A 315 -6.68 13.88 13.22
CA LEU A 315 -6.91 12.44 13.33
C LEU A 315 -5.83 11.65 12.57
N THR A 316 -5.53 12.04 11.34
CA THR A 316 -4.58 11.33 10.49
C THR A 316 -3.15 11.45 11.03
N VAL A 317 -2.70 12.66 11.33
CA VAL A 317 -1.33 12.91 11.79
C VAL A 317 -1.06 12.27 13.15
N SER A 318 -2.07 12.23 14.03
CA SER A 318 -1.96 11.61 15.34
C SER A 318 -2.01 10.08 15.31
N LEU A 319 -2.79 9.46 14.41
CA LEU A 319 -2.98 8.00 14.40
C LEU A 319 -2.13 7.26 13.37
N VAL A 320 -1.73 7.90 12.28
CA VAL A 320 -1.02 7.24 11.17
C VAL A 320 0.47 7.55 11.27
N ARG A 321 1.31 6.52 11.39
CA ARG A 321 2.78 6.67 11.58
C ARG A 321 3.52 7.18 10.35
N TYR A 322 2.91 7.12 9.15
CA TYR A 322 3.50 7.62 7.92
C TYR A 322 2.56 8.58 7.19
N TRP A 323 3.14 9.52 6.46
CA TRP A 323 2.40 10.45 5.62
C TRP A 323 2.28 9.93 4.18
N ALA A 324 1.11 10.11 3.57
CA ALA A 324 0.88 9.93 2.15
C ALA A 324 -0.03 11.06 1.61
N PRO A 325 0.17 11.57 0.39
CA PRO A 325 -0.59 12.72 -0.13
C PRO A 325 -2.11 12.51 -0.18
N TYR A 326 -2.56 11.28 -0.48
CA TYR A 326 -3.99 10.99 -0.66
C TYR A 326 -4.81 11.11 0.63
N TYR A 327 -4.17 11.04 1.80
CA TYR A 327 -4.84 11.31 3.07
C TYR A 327 -5.45 12.72 3.13
N MET A 328 -4.92 13.65 2.32
CA MET A 328 -5.40 15.04 2.28
C MET A 328 -6.59 15.26 1.35
N CYS A 329 -7.09 14.23 0.67
CA CYS A 329 -8.29 14.36 -0.17
C CYS A 329 -9.55 14.65 0.66
N LEU A 330 -9.74 14.02 1.82
CA LEU A 330 -10.88 14.30 2.70
C LEU A 330 -10.81 15.73 3.31
N PRO A 331 -9.70 16.17 3.93
CA PRO A 331 -9.51 17.59 4.30
C PRO A 331 -9.59 18.55 3.11
N GLY A 332 -9.34 18.06 1.89
CA GLY A 332 -9.44 18.79 0.63
C GLY A 332 -10.81 19.44 0.40
N ILE A 333 -11.88 18.88 0.98
CA ILE A 333 -13.21 19.49 1.01
C ILE A 333 -13.15 20.87 1.70
N GLY A 334 -12.59 20.91 2.90
CA GLY A 334 -12.47 22.13 3.70
C GLY A 334 -11.51 23.15 3.08
N SER A 335 -10.34 22.72 2.60
CA SER A 335 -9.39 23.63 1.96
C SER A 335 -9.97 24.27 0.69
N SER A 336 -10.76 23.51 -0.08
CA SER A 336 -11.46 24.03 -1.26
C SER A 336 -12.54 25.04 -0.91
N LEU A 337 -13.26 24.85 0.20
CA LEU A 337 -14.21 25.84 0.72
C LEU A 337 -13.51 27.11 1.22
N ILE A 338 -12.36 26.98 1.89
CA ILE A 338 -11.52 28.13 2.28
C ILE A 338 -11.10 28.90 1.02
N GLY A 339 -10.53 28.21 0.02
CA GLY A 339 -10.13 28.80 -1.25
C GLY A 339 -11.29 29.51 -1.95
N ALA A 340 -12.46 28.87 -2.03
CA ALA A 340 -13.66 29.47 -2.60
C ALA A 340 -14.12 30.73 -1.85
N THR A 341 -14.09 30.72 -0.51
CA THR A 341 -14.49 31.87 0.30
C THR A 341 -13.57 33.07 0.08
N LEU A 342 -12.26 32.83 0.00
CA LEU A 342 -11.24 33.86 -0.17
C LEU A 342 -11.18 34.40 -1.60
N LEU A 343 -11.42 33.54 -2.60
CA LEU A 343 -11.20 33.85 -4.01
C LEU A 343 -12.47 34.17 -4.79
N ARG A 344 -13.67 33.88 -4.28
CA ARG A 344 -14.94 34.12 -5.02
C ARG A 344 -15.10 35.57 -5.49
N ASN A 345 -14.61 36.55 -4.73
CA ASN A 345 -14.76 37.98 -5.06
C ASN A 345 -13.61 38.54 -5.90
N GLN A 346 -12.58 37.72 -6.20
CA GLN A 346 -11.44 38.17 -6.99
C GLN A 346 -11.82 38.29 -8.46
N PRO A 347 -11.35 39.34 -9.18
CA PRO A 347 -11.60 39.47 -10.60
C PRO A 347 -10.87 38.37 -11.38
N ARG A 348 -11.42 37.99 -12.54
CA ARG A 348 -10.93 36.86 -13.36
C ARG A 348 -9.42 36.92 -13.66
N ARG A 349 -8.88 38.13 -13.83
CA ARG A 349 -7.46 38.36 -14.16
C ARG A 349 -6.50 37.91 -13.06
N HIS A 350 -6.97 37.84 -11.80
CA HIS A 350 -6.19 37.32 -10.68
C HIS A 350 -6.57 35.86 -10.40
N LEU A 351 -7.87 35.53 -10.47
CA LEU A 351 -8.34 34.18 -10.19
C LEU A 351 -7.78 33.12 -11.15
N LEU A 352 -7.78 33.41 -12.45
CA LEU A 352 -7.31 32.47 -13.47
C LEU A 352 -5.84 32.06 -13.29
N PRO A 353 -4.86 32.98 -13.20
CA PRO A 353 -3.47 32.59 -13.00
C PRO A 353 -3.25 31.89 -11.65
N ILE A 354 -3.99 32.25 -10.59
CA ILE A 354 -3.91 31.54 -9.29
C ILE A 354 -4.36 30.08 -9.46
N MET A 355 -5.48 29.82 -10.13
CA MET A 355 -5.98 28.46 -10.35
C MET A 355 -5.05 27.64 -11.26
N ILE A 356 -4.52 28.25 -12.33
CA ILE A 356 -3.56 27.59 -13.22
C ILE A 356 -2.27 27.26 -12.46
N ALA A 357 -1.73 28.19 -11.66
CA ALA A 357 -0.55 27.95 -10.85
C ALA A 357 -0.79 26.84 -9.82
N PHE A 358 -1.92 26.87 -9.11
CA PHE A 358 -2.30 25.84 -8.15
C PHE A 358 -2.39 24.45 -8.80
N MET A 359 -2.99 24.35 -9.99
CA MET A 359 -3.07 23.11 -10.78
C MET A 359 -1.69 22.65 -11.26
N ALA A 360 -0.86 23.57 -11.76
CA ALA A 360 0.50 23.27 -12.20
C ALA A 360 1.36 22.72 -11.05
N PHE A 361 1.32 23.35 -9.87
CA PHE A 361 2.02 22.85 -8.68
C PHE A 361 1.49 21.49 -8.21
N GLY A 362 0.17 21.24 -8.34
CA GLY A 362 -0.42 19.93 -8.09
C GLY A 362 0.13 18.86 -9.04
N VAL A 363 0.25 19.18 -10.33
CA VAL A 363 0.85 18.28 -11.35
C VAL A 363 2.33 18.03 -11.10
N VAL A 364 3.10 19.05 -10.71
CA VAL A 364 4.50 18.91 -10.29
C VAL A 364 4.63 17.95 -9.12
N SER A 365 3.79 18.12 -8.09
CA SER A 365 3.82 17.31 -6.86
C SER A 365 3.56 15.83 -7.11
N ARG A 366 2.79 15.49 -8.16
CA ARG A 366 2.54 14.10 -8.59
C ARG A 366 3.78 13.37 -9.13
N GLY A 367 4.75 14.13 -9.66
CA GLY A 367 6.02 13.61 -10.18
C GLY A 367 7.15 13.52 -9.15
N ALA A 368 6.89 13.89 -7.89
CA ALA A 368 7.92 13.94 -6.84
C ALA A 368 8.54 12.56 -6.54
N GLY A 369 9.86 12.50 -6.46
CA GLY A 369 10.66 11.33 -6.10
C GLY A 369 10.79 11.16 -4.61
N LEU A 370 9.71 10.67 -4.00
CA LEU A 370 9.65 10.33 -2.59
C LEU A 370 10.09 8.87 -2.38
N ASP A 371 10.28 8.50 -1.11
CA ASP A 371 10.59 7.14 -0.71
C ASP A 371 9.59 6.12 -1.33
N PRO A 372 10.05 4.96 -1.84
CA PRO A 372 9.17 3.98 -2.49
C PRO A 372 8.00 3.48 -1.63
N SER A 373 8.12 3.55 -0.30
CA SER A 373 7.04 3.18 0.63
C SER A 373 5.89 4.17 0.67
N VAL A 374 6.10 5.42 0.22
CA VAL A 374 5.07 6.46 0.22
C VAL A 374 4.15 6.27 -0.98
N THR A 375 2.85 6.15 -0.73
CA THR A 375 1.83 6.00 -1.79
C THR A 375 1.67 7.30 -2.58
N THR A 376 2.39 7.41 -3.69
CA THR A 376 2.33 8.54 -4.65
C THR A 376 2.02 8.03 -6.04
N GLU A 377 1.55 8.91 -6.93
CA GLU A 377 1.29 8.52 -8.32
C GLU A 377 2.54 7.95 -9.00
N ARG A 378 3.70 8.57 -8.83
CA ARG A 378 4.97 8.08 -9.39
C ARG A 378 5.31 6.67 -8.92
N ASN A 379 5.18 6.40 -7.61
CA ASN A 379 5.50 5.08 -7.05
C ASN A 379 4.51 4.01 -7.50
N LEU A 380 3.22 4.35 -7.58
CA LEU A 380 2.19 3.46 -8.11
C LEU A 380 2.38 3.21 -9.61
N GLU A 381 2.78 4.21 -10.40
CA GLU A 381 3.07 4.05 -11.83
C GLU A 381 4.21 3.05 -12.07
N ARG A 382 5.29 3.15 -11.30
CA ARG A 382 6.43 2.21 -11.37
C ARG A 382 6.01 0.79 -11.00
N THR A 383 5.35 0.66 -9.85
CA THR A 383 4.78 -0.62 -9.37
C THR A 383 3.84 -1.23 -10.42
N SER A 384 2.98 -0.41 -11.02
CA SER A 384 2.04 -0.85 -12.03
C SER A 384 2.71 -1.34 -13.31
N LYS A 385 3.76 -0.66 -13.78
CA LYS A 385 4.55 -1.12 -14.94
C LYS A 385 5.23 -2.44 -14.64
N ALA A 386 5.80 -2.56 -13.43
CA ALA A 386 6.46 -3.78 -12.98
C ALA A 386 5.51 -4.98 -12.96
N LEU A 387 4.36 -4.82 -12.31
CA LEU A 387 3.35 -5.86 -12.21
C LEU A 387 2.78 -6.25 -13.56
N ARG A 388 2.56 -5.30 -14.47
CA ARG A 388 2.13 -5.61 -15.84
C ARG A 388 3.14 -6.50 -16.57
N GLN A 389 4.43 -6.21 -16.43
CA GLN A 389 5.48 -7.03 -17.04
C GLN A 389 5.54 -8.43 -16.42
N VAL A 390 5.46 -8.52 -15.09
CA VAL A 390 5.44 -9.78 -14.34
C VAL A 390 4.23 -10.62 -14.73
N GLU A 391 3.03 -10.04 -14.72
CA GLU A 391 1.78 -10.71 -15.13
C GLU A 391 1.88 -11.24 -16.57
N ALA A 392 2.32 -10.39 -17.51
CA ALA A 392 2.51 -10.79 -18.89
C ALA A 392 3.54 -11.92 -19.01
N GLY A 393 4.61 -11.88 -18.22
CA GLY A 393 5.63 -12.93 -18.18
C GLY A 393 5.07 -14.28 -17.70
N PHE A 394 4.26 -14.27 -16.65
CA PHE A 394 3.55 -15.47 -16.18
C PHE A 394 2.61 -16.00 -17.26
N LYS A 395 1.75 -15.14 -17.84
CA LYS A 395 0.79 -15.53 -18.88
C LYS A 395 1.44 -16.01 -20.18
N ARG A 396 2.65 -15.54 -20.50
CA ARG A 396 3.46 -16.06 -21.63
C ARG A 396 3.95 -17.49 -21.40
N LEU A 397 4.36 -17.83 -20.18
CA LEU A 397 4.81 -19.18 -19.84
C LEU A 397 3.65 -20.15 -19.65
N TYR A 398 2.59 -19.66 -19.00
CA TYR A 398 1.38 -20.39 -18.66
C TYR A 398 0.16 -19.50 -18.91
N PRO A 399 -0.52 -19.64 -20.07
CA PRO A 399 -1.77 -18.92 -20.30
C PRO A 399 -2.85 -19.23 -19.25
N SER A 400 -2.79 -20.43 -18.67
CA SER A 400 -3.59 -20.88 -17.54
C SER A 400 -2.73 -21.74 -16.61
N LEU A 401 -2.98 -21.66 -15.30
CA LEU A 401 -2.43 -22.59 -14.32
C LEU A 401 -3.48 -23.63 -13.95
N THR A 402 -3.04 -24.83 -13.54
CA THR A 402 -3.98 -25.86 -13.09
C THR A 402 -4.63 -25.43 -11.77
N PRO A 403 -5.96 -25.58 -11.60
CA PRO A 403 -6.59 -25.25 -10.34
C PRO A 403 -6.04 -26.05 -9.16
N GLY A 404 -6.02 -25.41 -7.99
CA GLY A 404 -5.52 -25.96 -6.74
C GLY A 404 -3.99 -26.05 -6.67
N SER A 405 -3.25 -25.49 -7.62
CA SER A 405 -1.79 -25.56 -7.65
C SER A 405 -1.11 -24.63 -6.65
N THR A 406 0.14 -24.96 -6.30
CA THR A 406 1.04 -24.09 -5.55
C THR A 406 2.17 -23.59 -6.46
N ALA A 407 2.27 -22.27 -6.61
CA ALA A 407 3.39 -21.59 -7.25
C ALA A 407 4.43 -21.20 -6.19
N TYR A 408 5.56 -21.92 -6.19
CA TYR A 408 6.74 -21.55 -5.42
C TYR A 408 7.52 -20.50 -6.21
N VAL A 409 7.45 -19.25 -5.78
CA VAL A 409 8.07 -18.12 -6.50
C VAL A 409 9.23 -17.62 -5.68
N PHE A 410 10.42 -17.49 -6.26
CA PHE A 410 11.55 -16.78 -5.66
C PHE A 410 11.74 -15.40 -6.30
N ALA A 411 11.32 -14.34 -5.62
CA ALA A 411 11.43 -12.98 -6.14
C ALA A 411 12.83 -12.41 -5.83
N GLN A 412 13.68 -12.30 -6.86
CA GLN A 412 15.05 -11.75 -6.73
C GLN A 412 15.11 -10.23 -6.88
N THR A 413 13.96 -9.58 -6.73
CA THR A 413 13.74 -8.14 -6.88
C THR A 413 13.58 -7.47 -5.51
N HIS A 414 14.36 -7.89 -4.51
CA HIS A 414 14.25 -7.33 -3.14
C HIS A 414 14.33 -5.79 -3.19
N GLY A 415 13.32 -5.13 -2.62
CA GLY A 415 13.21 -3.67 -2.58
C GLY A 415 12.71 -2.98 -3.86
N ILE A 416 12.47 -3.71 -4.96
CA ILE A 416 12.03 -3.11 -6.23
C ILE A 416 10.50 -3.16 -6.34
N GLU A 417 9.89 -1.97 -6.46
CA GLU A 417 8.56 -1.74 -7.06
C GLU A 417 7.40 -2.58 -6.47
N GLY A 418 7.46 -2.97 -5.20
CA GLY A 418 6.37 -3.65 -4.50
C GLY A 418 6.06 -5.08 -4.97
N VAL A 419 6.69 -5.62 -6.02
CA VAL A 419 6.39 -6.95 -6.62
C VAL A 419 6.44 -8.06 -5.58
N TYR A 420 7.42 -8.01 -4.69
CA TYR A 420 7.59 -8.97 -3.61
C TYR A 420 6.33 -9.09 -2.73
N ALA A 421 5.78 -7.96 -2.27
CA ALA A 421 4.56 -7.95 -1.47
C ALA A 421 3.37 -8.49 -2.26
N HIS A 422 3.27 -8.16 -3.55
CA HIS A 422 2.19 -8.64 -4.41
C HIS A 422 2.19 -10.16 -4.59
N MET A 423 3.38 -10.78 -4.67
CA MET A 423 3.47 -12.24 -4.80
C MET A 423 3.09 -12.95 -3.51
N TYR A 424 3.65 -12.55 -2.37
CA TYR A 424 3.55 -13.34 -1.14
C TYR A 424 2.43 -12.91 -0.21
N ARG A 425 2.19 -11.59 -0.06
CA ARG A 425 1.14 -11.06 0.80
C ARG A 425 -0.20 -11.04 0.07
N PHE A 426 -0.24 -10.38 -1.08
CA PHE A 426 -1.48 -10.13 -1.82
C PHE A 426 -1.87 -11.25 -2.79
N GLN A 427 -1.07 -12.32 -2.90
CA GLN A 427 -1.39 -13.52 -3.68
C GLN A 427 -1.81 -13.22 -5.14
N ALA A 428 -1.08 -12.33 -5.82
CA ALA A 428 -1.50 -11.74 -7.09
C ALA A 428 -1.91 -12.74 -8.19
N LEU A 429 -1.30 -13.93 -8.23
CA LEU A 429 -1.65 -14.97 -9.20
C LEU A 429 -3.13 -15.38 -9.13
N ARG A 430 -3.76 -15.36 -7.95
CA ARG A 430 -5.19 -15.68 -7.79
C ARG A 430 -6.09 -14.74 -8.59
N VAL A 431 -5.73 -13.46 -8.62
CA VAL A 431 -6.50 -12.44 -9.32
C VAL A 431 -6.17 -12.47 -10.81
N TRP A 432 -4.90 -12.58 -11.18
CA TRP A 432 -4.48 -12.60 -12.61
C TRP A 432 -5.02 -13.79 -13.40
N TYR A 433 -5.15 -14.95 -12.75
CA TYR A 433 -5.73 -16.17 -13.33
C TYR A 433 -7.20 -16.38 -12.96
N GLN A 434 -7.79 -15.48 -12.16
CA GLN A 434 -9.17 -15.60 -11.66
C GLN A 434 -9.46 -16.95 -10.98
N ASP A 435 -8.50 -17.47 -10.22
CA ASP A 435 -8.59 -18.75 -9.54
C ASP A 435 -8.20 -18.61 -8.06
N PRO A 436 -9.18 -18.63 -7.14
CA PRO A 436 -8.93 -18.46 -5.70
C PRO A 436 -8.21 -19.68 -5.08
N SER A 437 -8.16 -20.81 -5.78
CA SER A 437 -7.54 -22.04 -5.28
C SER A 437 -6.01 -22.07 -5.43
N LEU A 438 -5.46 -21.20 -6.29
CA LEU A 438 -4.02 -21.03 -6.45
C LEU A 438 -3.37 -20.52 -5.16
N LEU A 439 -2.13 -20.91 -4.90
CA LEU A 439 -1.35 -20.40 -3.77
C LEU A 439 0.03 -19.98 -4.25
N THR A 440 0.46 -18.78 -3.87
CA THR A 440 1.83 -18.30 -4.09
C THR A 440 2.59 -18.30 -2.78
N THR A 441 3.77 -18.93 -2.76
CA THR A 441 4.62 -18.95 -1.55
C THR A 441 6.10 -19.00 -1.90
N LYS A 442 6.96 -18.78 -0.91
CA LYS A 442 8.42 -18.89 -1.06
C LYS A 442 8.82 -20.37 -1.19
N PRO A 443 9.81 -20.73 -2.02
CA PRO A 443 10.30 -22.11 -2.12
C PRO A 443 10.77 -22.69 -0.78
N GLN A 444 11.33 -21.87 0.11
CA GLN A 444 11.76 -22.30 1.45
C GLN A 444 10.60 -22.74 2.35
N LYS A 445 9.37 -22.32 2.05
CA LYS A 445 8.15 -22.70 2.77
C LYS A 445 7.45 -23.90 2.11
N TRP A 446 8.16 -24.65 1.27
CA TRP A 446 7.63 -25.84 0.62
C TRP A 446 7.02 -26.81 1.63
N LYS A 447 5.84 -27.34 1.31
CA LYS A 447 5.15 -28.36 2.09
C LYS A 447 4.67 -29.47 1.18
N PRO A 448 4.73 -30.74 1.62
CA PRO A 448 4.15 -31.85 0.88
C PRO A 448 2.64 -31.65 0.77
N GLY A 449 2.09 -31.83 -0.43
CA GLY A 449 0.66 -31.73 -0.65
C GLY A 449 0.25 -32.38 -1.97
N PRO A 450 -1.06 -32.68 -2.15
CA PRO A 450 -1.59 -33.29 -3.37
C PRO A 450 -1.69 -32.29 -4.54
N ARG A 451 -1.17 -31.07 -4.37
CA ARG A 451 -1.30 -29.97 -5.31
C ARG A 451 -0.22 -30.04 -6.37
N ASN A 452 -0.55 -29.68 -7.61
CA ASN A 452 0.48 -29.48 -8.63
C ASN A 452 1.41 -28.35 -8.21
N GLU A 453 2.71 -28.55 -8.44
CA GLU A 453 3.74 -27.61 -8.01
C GLU A 453 4.40 -26.96 -9.22
N TYR A 454 4.56 -25.65 -9.15
CA TYR A 454 5.35 -24.89 -10.12
C TYR A 454 6.46 -24.17 -9.37
N LEU A 455 7.68 -24.21 -9.90
CA LEU A 455 8.81 -23.48 -9.36
C LEU A 455 9.19 -22.35 -10.30
N PHE A 456 9.03 -21.12 -9.85
CA PHE A 456 9.32 -19.91 -10.60
C PHE A 456 10.34 -19.05 -9.89
N TRP A 457 10.98 -18.17 -10.65
CA TRP A 457 11.62 -16.99 -10.09
C TRP A 457 11.34 -15.76 -10.93
N ILE A 458 11.36 -14.62 -10.25
CA ILE A 458 11.26 -13.29 -10.86
C ILE A 458 12.67 -12.73 -10.88
N ALA A 459 13.21 -12.55 -12.07
CA ALA A 459 14.55 -12.00 -12.26
C ALA A 459 14.56 -10.47 -11.97
N PRO A 460 15.73 -9.86 -11.71
CA PRO A 460 15.85 -8.43 -11.45
C PRO A 460 15.32 -7.53 -12.58
N ASN A 461 15.33 -8.03 -13.82
CA ASN A 461 14.74 -7.36 -14.99
C ASN A 461 13.23 -7.61 -15.16
N LEU A 462 12.59 -8.23 -14.15
CA LEU A 462 11.17 -8.59 -14.09
C LEU A 462 10.71 -9.68 -15.06
N ASP A 463 11.64 -10.33 -15.76
CA ASP A 463 11.32 -11.54 -16.51
C ASP A 463 11.01 -12.70 -15.56
N ILE A 464 10.10 -13.54 -16.01
CA ILE A 464 9.66 -14.73 -15.28
C ILE A 464 10.33 -15.93 -15.87
N ALA A 465 10.93 -16.75 -15.03
CA ALA A 465 11.46 -18.03 -15.45
C ALA A 465 10.92 -19.16 -14.57
N GLU A 466 10.78 -20.32 -15.18
CA GLU A 466 10.27 -21.55 -14.60
C GLU A 466 11.38 -22.58 -14.54
N ILE A 467 11.41 -23.37 -13.47
CA ILE A 467 12.22 -24.56 -13.32
C ILE A 467 11.28 -25.76 -13.22
N ASP A 468 11.43 -26.75 -14.11
CA ASP A 468 10.83 -28.07 -13.92
C ASP A 468 11.56 -28.74 -12.74
N PRO A 469 10.92 -28.95 -11.57
CA PRO A 469 11.61 -29.46 -10.38
C PRO A 469 12.05 -30.93 -10.52
N MET A 470 11.57 -31.65 -11.54
CA MET A 470 11.95 -33.04 -11.82
C MET A 470 13.09 -33.11 -12.83
N ARG A 471 13.05 -32.28 -13.88
CA ARG A 471 14.05 -32.29 -14.97
C ARG A 471 15.12 -31.22 -14.83
N LEU A 472 14.93 -30.27 -13.91
CA LEU A 472 15.79 -29.11 -13.67
C LEU A 472 16.01 -28.24 -14.93
N ARG A 473 15.08 -28.33 -15.88
CA ARG A 473 15.09 -27.54 -17.13
C ARG A 473 14.47 -26.17 -16.89
N VAL A 474 15.04 -25.17 -17.54
CA VAL A 474 14.61 -23.77 -17.43
C VAL A 474 13.82 -23.36 -18.65
N ARG A 475 12.72 -22.66 -18.42
CA ARG A 475 12.00 -21.86 -19.42
C ARG A 475 11.96 -20.40 -18.95
N SER A 476 11.95 -19.46 -19.89
CA SER A 476 11.87 -18.02 -19.58
C SER A 476 10.82 -17.36 -20.44
N SER A 477 10.15 -16.35 -19.87
CA SER A 477 9.20 -15.50 -20.59
C SER A 477 9.87 -14.37 -21.37
N GLY A 478 11.18 -14.19 -21.22
CA GLY A 478 11.95 -13.11 -21.82
C GLY A 478 13.41 -13.51 -22.06
N ALA A 479 14.35 -12.72 -21.53
CA ALA A 479 15.78 -12.98 -21.70
C ALA A 479 16.19 -14.34 -21.13
N ARG A 480 17.28 -14.92 -21.66
CA ARG A 480 17.86 -16.13 -21.10
C ARG A 480 18.31 -15.82 -19.66
N PRO A 481 17.78 -16.53 -18.65
CA PRO A 481 18.07 -16.19 -17.27
C PRO A 481 19.54 -16.41 -16.92
N ALA A 482 20.06 -15.57 -16.01
CA ALA A 482 21.41 -15.73 -15.54
C ALA A 482 21.52 -16.99 -14.67
N TYR A 483 22.58 -17.76 -14.88
CA TYR A 483 22.75 -19.06 -14.27
C TYR A 483 22.78 -19.00 -12.72
N TYR A 484 23.43 -17.99 -12.14
CA TYR A 484 23.46 -17.82 -10.67
C TYR A 484 22.06 -17.60 -10.07
N GLN A 485 21.12 -17.00 -10.81
CA GLN A 485 19.75 -16.76 -10.35
C GLN A 485 18.97 -18.06 -10.28
N TYR A 486 19.16 -18.91 -11.29
CA TYR A 486 18.63 -20.27 -11.31
C TYR A 486 19.10 -21.05 -10.08
N GLN A 487 20.40 -21.06 -9.80
CA GLN A 487 20.96 -21.80 -8.65
C GLN A 487 20.38 -21.35 -7.31
N LYS A 488 20.27 -20.04 -7.08
CA LYS A 488 19.66 -19.51 -5.85
C LYS A 488 18.23 -20.02 -5.66
N THR A 489 17.44 -20.05 -6.73
CA THR A 489 16.06 -20.54 -6.70
C THR A 489 15.99 -22.03 -6.39
N VAL A 490 16.87 -22.84 -7.01
CA VAL A 490 16.95 -24.29 -6.75
C VAL A 490 17.39 -24.57 -5.31
N ARG A 491 18.40 -23.85 -4.80
CA ARG A 491 18.86 -23.97 -3.40
C ARG A 491 17.74 -23.63 -2.42
N ALA A 492 17.05 -22.53 -2.63
CA ALA A 492 15.88 -22.14 -1.83
C ALA A 492 14.80 -23.24 -1.79
N TYR A 493 14.52 -23.87 -2.94
CA TYR A 493 13.57 -24.98 -3.02
C TYR A 493 14.08 -26.24 -2.30
N ALA A 494 15.37 -26.57 -2.44
CA ALA A 494 15.99 -27.70 -1.73
C ALA A 494 15.95 -27.52 -0.21
N PHE A 495 16.17 -26.29 0.29
CA PHE A 495 15.99 -25.98 1.71
C PHE A 495 14.56 -26.22 2.18
N GLY A 496 13.55 -25.80 1.41
CA GLY A 496 12.14 -26.06 1.72
C GLY A 496 11.79 -27.55 1.74
N LEU A 497 12.30 -28.32 0.77
CA LEU A 497 12.15 -29.77 0.74
C LEU A 497 12.74 -30.42 2.00
N ALA A 498 13.99 -30.08 2.34
CA ALA A 498 14.66 -30.64 3.51
C ALA A 498 13.96 -30.26 4.82
N ALA A 499 13.54 -29.00 4.97
CA ALA A 499 12.79 -28.52 6.14
C ALA A 499 11.51 -29.33 6.39
N SER A 500 10.86 -29.78 5.32
CA SER A 500 9.64 -30.58 5.34
C SER A 500 9.86 -32.10 5.27
N GLY A 501 11.10 -32.58 5.50
CA GLY A 501 11.43 -34.01 5.62
C GLY A 501 11.76 -34.73 4.30
N GLN A 502 11.85 -34.01 3.18
CA GLN A 502 12.21 -34.55 1.86
C GLN A 502 13.73 -34.40 1.58
N THR A 503 14.56 -34.70 2.58
CA THR A 503 16.01 -34.44 2.56
C THR A 503 16.72 -35.15 1.40
N LEU A 504 16.37 -36.41 1.10
CA LEU A 504 16.95 -37.14 -0.02
C LEU A 504 16.65 -36.46 -1.37
N ARG A 505 15.42 -35.99 -1.57
CA ARG A 505 15.01 -35.26 -2.78
C ARG A 505 15.75 -33.93 -2.88
N ALA A 506 15.92 -33.21 -1.77
CA ALA A 506 16.70 -31.98 -1.72
C ALA A 506 18.15 -32.22 -2.14
N ALA A 507 18.81 -33.23 -1.57
CA ALA A 507 20.19 -33.60 -1.91
C ALA A 507 20.32 -34.04 -3.39
N GLN A 508 19.35 -34.81 -3.90
CA GLN A 508 19.32 -35.22 -5.31
C GLN A 508 19.19 -34.04 -6.28
N ILE A 509 18.35 -33.05 -5.95
CA ILE A 509 18.18 -31.86 -6.79
C ILE A 509 19.46 -31.04 -6.83
N LEU A 510 20.09 -30.81 -5.68
CA LEU A 510 21.35 -30.06 -5.59
C LEU A 510 22.49 -30.74 -6.36
N THR A 511 22.61 -32.07 -6.24
CA THR A 511 23.69 -32.83 -6.91
C THR A 511 23.47 -33.05 -8.39
N ARG A 512 22.22 -32.95 -8.88
CA ARG A 512 21.86 -33.08 -10.31
C ARG A 512 21.69 -31.73 -11.01
N MET A 513 21.80 -30.62 -10.27
CA MET A 513 21.74 -29.29 -10.85
C MET A 513 22.83 -29.17 -11.93
N PRO A 514 22.53 -28.62 -13.13
CA PRO A 514 23.54 -28.54 -14.19
C PRO A 514 24.61 -27.53 -13.81
N GLU A 515 25.86 -27.92 -13.56
CA GLU A 515 26.89 -27.03 -12.99
C GLU A 515 27.86 -26.43 -14.04
N PRO A 516 28.29 -25.17 -13.88
CA PRO A 516 29.15 -24.49 -14.87
C PRO A 516 30.63 -24.79 -14.65
N ASN A 517 31.02 -25.18 -13.43
CA ASN A 517 32.38 -25.57 -13.07
C ASN A 517 32.42 -26.40 -11.77
N ALA A 518 33.58 -26.99 -11.48
CA ALA A 518 33.78 -27.87 -10.32
C ALA A 518 33.63 -27.16 -8.96
N ALA A 519 33.93 -25.87 -8.86
CA ALA A 519 33.82 -25.13 -7.61
C ALA A 519 32.35 -24.93 -7.20
N VAL A 520 31.49 -24.62 -8.17
CA VAL A 520 30.05 -24.44 -7.91
C VAL A 520 29.37 -25.78 -7.63
N TRP A 521 29.73 -26.84 -8.37
CA TRP A 521 29.32 -28.20 -8.02
C TRP A 521 29.74 -28.58 -6.60
N GLY A 522 30.97 -28.24 -6.21
CA GLY A 522 31.47 -28.52 -4.87
C GLY A 522 30.69 -27.80 -3.78
N LEU A 523 30.27 -26.56 -4.02
CA LEU A 523 29.37 -25.82 -3.13
C LEU A 523 28.02 -26.54 -2.98
N ASP A 524 27.37 -26.89 -4.07
CA ASP A 524 26.05 -27.54 -4.04
C ASP A 524 26.08 -28.95 -3.42
N ALA A 525 27.15 -29.71 -3.67
CA ALA A 525 27.37 -31.00 -3.03
C ALA A 525 27.60 -30.86 -1.52
N ARG A 526 28.29 -29.79 -1.06
CA ARG A 526 28.44 -29.50 0.37
C ARG A 526 27.13 -29.10 1.03
N ILE A 527 26.30 -28.31 0.36
CA ILE A 527 24.95 -28.00 0.84
C ILE A 527 24.11 -29.28 0.93
N ALA A 528 24.18 -30.16 -0.08
CA ALA A 528 23.49 -31.45 -0.05
C ALA A 528 23.97 -32.34 1.11
N ALA A 529 25.27 -32.43 1.34
CA ALA A 529 25.86 -33.17 2.47
C ALA A 529 25.43 -32.57 3.82
N MET A 530 25.44 -31.25 3.96
CA MET A 530 24.93 -30.54 5.14
C MET A 530 23.48 -30.93 5.46
N LEU A 531 22.60 -30.94 4.45
CA LEU A 531 21.19 -31.32 4.63
C LEU A 531 21.06 -32.79 5.03
N LEU A 532 21.86 -33.69 4.45
CA LEU A 532 21.89 -35.11 4.82
C LEU A 532 22.38 -35.32 6.25
N LEU A 533 23.43 -34.61 6.69
CA LEU A 533 23.91 -34.62 8.06
C LEU A 533 22.84 -34.14 9.04
N ALA A 534 22.13 -33.06 8.71
CA ALA A 534 21.04 -32.53 9.52
C ALA A 534 19.89 -33.55 9.73
N ASP A 535 19.69 -34.46 8.77
CA ASP A 535 18.68 -35.53 8.80
C ASP A 535 19.20 -36.83 9.42
N GLY A 536 20.44 -36.84 9.92
CA GLY A 536 21.09 -38.03 10.51
C GLY A 536 21.62 -39.04 9.49
N ARG A 537 21.66 -38.71 8.20
CA ARG A 537 22.12 -39.59 7.10
C ARG A 537 23.62 -39.48 6.88
N VAL A 538 24.39 -39.77 7.92
CA VAL A 538 25.84 -39.54 7.99
C VAL A 538 26.61 -40.28 6.88
N GLU A 539 26.25 -41.54 6.60
CA GLU A 539 26.95 -42.34 5.58
C GLU A 539 26.79 -41.76 4.17
N PHE A 540 25.58 -41.32 3.80
CA PHE A 540 25.34 -40.68 2.50
C PHE A 540 26.08 -39.35 2.38
N ALA A 541 26.14 -38.57 3.47
CA ALA A 541 26.89 -37.32 3.46
C ALA A 541 28.40 -37.55 3.32
N ARG A 542 28.95 -38.57 4.01
CA ARG A 542 30.37 -38.92 3.93
C ARG A 542 30.75 -39.41 2.53
N ASP A 543 29.95 -40.29 1.95
CA ASP A 543 30.17 -40.78 0.59
C ASP A 543 30.13 -39.65 -0.44
N LEU A 544 29.16 -38.73 -0.31
CA LEU A 544 29.10 -37.54 -1.16
C LEU A 544 30.36 -36.70 -1.01
N LEU A 545 30.73 -36.33 0.23
CA LEU A 545 31.89 -35.47 0.52
C LEU A 545 33.23 -36.06 0.07
N ALA A 546 33.37 -37.40 0.02
CA ALA A 546 34.58 -38.07 -0.46
C ALA A 546 34.90 -37.75 -1.93
N HIS A 547 33.89 -37.35 -2.71
CA HIS A 547 34.02 -37.02 -4.13
C HIS A 547 34.02 -35.51 -4.42
N VAL A 548 33.84 -34.66 -3.39
CA VAL A 548 33.75 -33.20 -3.55
C VAL A 548 35.15 -32.56 -3.60
N PRO A 549 35.43 -31.59 -4.49
CA PRO A 549 36.74 -30.97 -4.56
C PRO A 549 37.06 -30.21 -3.27
N ASN A 550 38.34 -30.20 -2.89
CA ASN A 550 38.78 -29.44 -1.73
C ASN A 550 38.48 -27.95 -1.92
N MET A 551 37.89 -27.34 -0.90
CA MET A 551 37.61 -25.92 -0.82
C MET A 551 38.60 -25.33 0.19
N ASN A 552 39.30 -24.25 -0.17
CA ASN A 552 40.17 -23.60 0.80
C ASN A 552 39.33 -22.96 1.92
N ARG A 553 39.98 -22.66 3.05
CA ARG A 553 39.28 -22.18 4.25
C ARG A 553 38.55 -20.85 4.02
N GLU A 554 39.13 -19.92 3.25
CA GLU A 554 38.54 -18.61 2.99
C GLU A 554 37.27 -18.72 2.14
N ASP A 555 37.32 -19.51 1.06
CA ASP A 555 36.18 -19.79 0.19
C ASP A 555 35.07 -20.54 0.95
N ALA A 556 35.44 -21.47 1.84
CA ALA A 556 34.50 -22.18 2.69
C ALA A 556 33.76 -21.24 3.64
N LEU A 557 34.48 -20.32 4.30
CA LEU A 557 33.86 -19.32 5.18
C LEU A 557 32.98 -18.35 4.38
N SER A 558 33.43 -17.87 3.23
CA SER A 558 32.65 -17.00 2.35
C SER A 558 31.36 -17.70 1.90
N ALA A 559 31.45 -18.96 1.45
CA ALA A 559 30.29 -19.75 1.04
C ALA A 559 29.32 -20.00 2.21
N LEU A 560 29.82 -20.33 3.40
CA LEU A 560 29.02 -20.56 4.60
C LEU A 560 28.17 -19.35 4.96
N THR A 561 28.70 -18.13 4.83
CA THR A 561 27.91 -16.92 5.13
C THR A 561 26.66 -16.82 4.26
N GLY A 562 26.76 -17.10 2.96
CA GLY A 562 25.62 -17.09 2.04
C GLY A 562 24.62 -18.22 2.32
N VAL A 563 25.12 -19.43 2.57
CA VAL A 563 24.29 -20.63 2.83
C VAL A 563 23.49 -20.48 4.13
N LEU A 564 24.13 -20.01 5.19
CA LEU A 564 23.50 -19.85 6.50
C LEU A 564 22.60 -18.62 6.57
N ALA A 565 22.88 -17.56 5.80
CA ALA A 565 21.96 -16.44 5.64
C ALA A 565 20.64 -16.85 4.96
N GLU A 566 20.67 -17.83 4.06
CA GLU A 566 19.49 -18.34 3.34
C GLU A 566 18.81 -19.54 4.03
N SER A 567 19.37 -20.02 5.14
CA SER A 567 18.89 -21.22 5.83
C SER A 567 17.58 -20.98 6.60
N PRO A 568 16.67 -21.97 6.67
CA PRO A 568 15.41 -21.82 7.39
C PRO A 568 15.63 -21.61 8.89
N LEU A 569 15.03 -20.56 9.48
CA LEU A 569 15.11 -20.26 10.92
C LEU A 569 14.64 -21.42 11.82
N SER A 570 13.80 -22.31 11.30
CA SER A 570 13.27 -23.45 12.04
C SER A 570 14.26 -24.58 12.28
N ARG A 571 15.45 -24.55 11.68
CA ARG A 571 16.51 -25.55 11.88
C ARG A 571 17.85 -24.87 12.12
N ASN A 572 18.50 -25.21 13.22
CA ASN A 572 19.90 -24.86 13.43
C ASN A 572 20.77 -25.76 12.54
N LEU A 573 21.31 -25.19 11.46
CA LEU A 573 22.20 -25.89 10.53
C LEU A 573 23.68 -25.59 10.80
N ASP A 574 24.00 -24.80 11.83
CA ASP A 574 25.34 -24.22 12.01
C ASP A 574 26.43 -25.31 12.14
N GLU A 575 26.22 -26.36 12.95
CA GLU A 575 27.22 -27.42 13.19
C GLU A 575 27.45 -28.30 11.97
N VAL A 576 26.35 -28.73 11.35
CA VAL A 576 26.38 -29.59 10.17
C VAL A 576 26.89 -28.83 8.95
N ALA A 577 26.69 -27.50 8.89
CA ALA A 577 27.26 -26.64 7.89
C ALA A 577 28.78 -26.54 8.06
N LEU A 578 29.28 -26.22 9.27
CA LEU A 578 30.72 -26.19 9.54
C LEU A 578 31.38 -27.51 9.15
N ALA A 579 30.79 -28.65 9.56
CA ALA A 579 31.29 -29.97 9.21
C ALA A 579 31.31 -30.25 7.70
N ALA A 580 30.22 -29.96 6.97
CA ALA A 580 30.14 -30.21 5.52
C ALA A 580 31.13 -29.34 4.70
N PHE A 581 31.47 -28.17 5.23
CA PHE A 581 32.42 -27.24 4.64
C PHE A 581 33.86 -27.41 5.16
N GLY A 582 34.12 -28.41 5.99
CA GLY A 582 35.46 -28.74 6.48
C GLY A 582 36.02 -27.72 7.48
N ILE A 583 35.15 -26.96 8.16
CA ILE A 583 35.53 -26.05 9.24
C ILE A 583 35.34 -26.77 10.58
N GLU A 584 36.39 -26.79 11.40
CA GLU A 584 36.30 -27.39 12.73
C GLU A 584 35.36 -26.60 13.63
N LEU A 585 34.56 -27.31 14.44
CA LEU A 585 33.62 -26.69 15.38
C LEU A 585 34.30 -25.82 16.44
N THR A 586 35.60 -26.05 16.67
CA THR A 586 36.46 -25.34 17.62
C THR A 586 37.34 -24.28 16.98
N ASP A 587 37.22 -24.03 15.67
CA ASP A 587 37.96 -22.96 14.98
C ASP A 587 37.41 -21.59 15.42
N THR A 588 38.01 -21.03 16.46
CA THR A 588 37.59 -19.77 17.08
C THR A 588 37.66 -18.59 16.11
N ASP A 589 38.61 -18.57 15.18
CA ASP A 589 38.74 -17.52 14.18
C ASP A 589 37.62 -17.59 13.13
N ALA A 590 37.23 -18.80 12.72
CA ALA A 590 36.09 -19.01 11.83
C ALA A 590 34.77 -18.58 12.49
N LEU A 591 34.57 -18.96 13.75
CA LEU A 591 33.38 -18.57 14.52
C LEU A 591 33.30 -17.05 14.69
N ARG A 592 34.43 -16.38 14.97
CA ARG A 592 34.52 -14.92 15.06
C ARG A 592 34.22 -14.25 13.74
N TYR A 593 34.75 -14.77 12.63
CA TYR A 593 34.45 -14.27 11.28
C TYR A 593 32.95 -14.32 10.95
N LEU A 594 32.31 -15.48 11.17
CA LEU A 594 30.88 -15.67 10.89
C LEU A 594 30.02 -14.78 11.78
N MET A 595 30.33 -14.69 13.07
CA MET A 595 29.68 -13.80 14.02
C MET A 595 29.65 -12.35 13.53
N HIS A 596 30.82 -11.80 13.17
CA HIS A 596 30.92 -10.42 12.67
C HIS A 596 30.22 -10.22 11.33
N TRP A 597 30.33 -11.18 10.42
CA TRP A 597 29.69 -11.08 9.12
C TRP A 597 28.17 -10.97 9.24
N PHE A 598 27.57 -11.78 10.12
CA PHE A 598 26.12 -11.76 10.37
C PHE A 598 25.69 -10.49 11.09
N ALA A 599 26.43 -10.08 12.14
CA ALA A 599 26.16 -8.84 12.85
C ALA A 599 26.20 -7.61 11.93
N ALA A 600 27.21 -7.51 11.07
CA ALA A 600 27.37 -6.40 10.14
C ALA A 600 26.26 -6.31 9.08
N ARG A 601 25.49 -7.38 8.87
CA ARG A 601 24.40 -7.47 7.89
C ARG A 601 23.01 -7.57 8.52
N GLY A 602 22.92 -7.42 9.85
CA GLY A 602 21.65 -7.43 10.58
C GLY A 602 21.02 -8.83 10.73
N TYR A 603 21.80 -9.90 10.60
CA TYR A 603 21.35 -11.27 10.87
C TYR A 603 21.56 -11.63 12.35
N ASP A 604 20.89 -10.89 13.23
CA ASP A 604 21.16 -10.89 14.67
C ASP A 604 21.04 -12.29 15.29
N ASP A 605 20.03 -13.07 14.92
CA ASP A 605 19.84 -14.44 15.43
C ASP A 605 21.01 -15.36 15.08
N ALA A 606 21.55 -15.25 13.87
CA ALA A 606 22.71 -16.03 13.46
C ALA A 606 23.96 -15.53 14.21
N ALA A 607 24.13 -14.22 14.31
CA ALA A 607 25.24 -13.61 15.03
C ALA A 607 25.28 -14.05 16.51
N VAL A 608 24.13 -14.10 17.19
CA VAL A 608 23.98 -14.58 18.57
C VAL A 608 24.39 -16.05 18.69
N ARG A 609 23.92 -16.93 17.79
CA ARG A 609 24.27 -18.36 17.84
C ARG A 609 25.77 -18.59 17.67
N PHE A 610 26.42 -17.85 16.77
CA PHE A 610 27.88 -17.92 16.58
C PHE A 610 28.65 -17.33 17.76
N ALA A 611 28.21 -16.21 18.35
CA ALA A 611 28.80 -15.63 19.56
C ALA A 611 28.74 -16.61 20.75
N GLN A 612 27.59 -17.23 20.99
CA GLN A 612 27.42 -18.24 22.04
C GLN A 612 28.29 -19.49 21.80
N ARG A 613 28.54 -19.86 20.54
CA ARG A 613 29.42 -20.98 20.20
C ARG A 613 30.90 -20.60 20.40
N LEU A 614 31.28 -19.38 20.05
CA LEU A 614 32.61 -18.85 20.31
C LEU A 614 32.90 -18.84 21.81
N LEU A 615 31.99 -18.36 22.65
CA LEU A 615 32.15 -18.38 24.11
C LEU A 615 32.24 -19.79 24.72
N ARG A 616 31.58 -20.79 24.11
CA ARG A 616 31.73 -22.19 24.54
C ARG A 616 33.12 -22.75 24.20
N SER A 617 33.73 -22.31 23.10
CA SER A 617 35.04 -22.78 22.64
C SER A 617 36.19 -21.98 23.26
N LEU A 618 35.96 -20.69 23.54
CA LEU A 618 36.88 -19.75 24.16
C LEU A 618 36.12 -18.89 25.20
N PRO A 619 35.96 -19.39 26.44
CA PRO A 619 35.29 -18.64 27.50
C PRO A 619 35.97 -17.30 27.77
N GLY A 620 35.19 -16.22 27.79
CA GLY A 620 35.68 -14.86 28.03
C GLY A 620 36.19 -14.13 26.79
N ASP A 621 35.82 -14.58 25.57
CA ASP A 621 36.10 -13.83 24.34
C ASP A 621 35.43 -12.43 24.39
N PRO A 622 36.22 -11.34 24.37
CA PRO A 622 35.71 -9.99 24.61
C PRO A 622 34.81 -9.49 23.48
N GLU A 623 34.99 -10.00 22.25
CA GLU A 623 34.21 -9.58 21.08
C GLU A 623 32.82 -10.20 21.09
N ALA A 624 32.72 -11.50 21.41
CA ALA A 624 31.44 -12.17 21.58
C ALA A 624 30.61 -11.57 22.71
N ASP A 625 31.22 -11.29 23.87
CA ASP A 625 30.55 -10.66 25.01
C ASP A 625 30.12 -9.22 24.73
N ALA A 626 30.89 -8.47 23.94
CA ALA A 626 30.52 -7.13 23.51
C ALA A 626 29.31 -7.15 22.57
N LEU A 627 29.31 -8.04 21.56
CA LEU A 627 28.21 -8.17 20.60
C LEU A 627 26.90 -8.58 21.28
N LEU A 628 26.94 -9.59 22.17
CA LEU A 628 25.74 -10.04 22.87
C LEU A 628 25.14 -8.94 23.76
N ARG A 629 25.98 -8.12 24.41
CA ARG A 629 25.53 -6.94 25.16
C ARG A 629 24.89 -5.90 24.24
N GLN A 630 25.55 -5.56 23.13
CA GLN A 630 25.04 -4.59 22.16
C GLN A 630 23.69 -5.01 21.57
N LEU A 631 23.54 -6.27 21.16
CA LEU A 631 22.29 -6.80 20.61
C LEU A 631 21.18 -6.86 21.67
N SER A 632 21.51 -7.19 22.93
CA SER A 632 20.55 -7.13 24.03
C SER A 632 20.07 -5.71 24.32
N GLU A 633 20.96 -4.72 24.28
CA GLU A 633 20.61 -3.29 24.43
C GLU A 633 19.76 -2.79 23.26
N ASN A 634 20.08 -3.21 22.02
CA ASN A 634 19.29 -2.90 20.83
C ASN A 634 17.89 -3.52 20.90
N GLN A 635 17.76 -4.79 21.30
CA GLN A 635 16.45 -5.43 21.50
C GLN A 635 15.64 -4.76 22.62
N GLN A 636 16.28 -4.28 23.69
CA GLN A 636 15.59 -3.49 24.72
C GLN A 636 15.15 -2.12 24.19
N ARG A 637 15.97 -1.45 23.36
CA ARG A 637 15.58 -0.20 22.69
C ARG A 637 14.47 -0.41 21.66
N ASP A 638 14.49 -1.48 20.89
CA ASP A 638 13.46 -1.79 19.90
C ASP A 638 12.14 -2.22 20.57
N ARG A 639 12.19 -2.84 21.76
CA ARG A 639 11.00 -3.03 22.61
C ARG A 639 10.43 -1.72 23.15
N LEU A 640 11.27 -0.68 23.29
CA LEU A 640 10.86 0.67 23.70
C LEU A 640 10.51 1.58 22.49
N THR A 641 10.91 1.20 21.28
CA THR A 641 10.63 1.87 20.00
C THR A 641 10.50 0.84 18.88
N PRO A 642 9.29 0.41 18.48
CA PRO A 642 9.12 -0.71 17.55
C PRO A 642 9.55 -0.28 16.14
N ARG A 643 10.77 -0.66 15.76
CA ARG A 643 11.40 -0.35 14.46
C ARG A 643 11.58 -1.55 13.54
N ALA A 644 11.30 -2.78 13.99
CA ALA A 644 11.61 -3.98 13.22
C ALA A 644 10.41 -4.92 13.08
N GLU A 645 9.50 -4.63 12.16
CA GLU A 645 8.59 -5.64 11.57
C GLU A 645 8.18 -5.32 10.12
N VAL A 646 8.73 -4.26 9.51
CA VAL A 646 8.35 -3.81 8.16
C VAL A 646 9.24 -4.41 7.07
N ASP A 647 10.45 -4.88 7.40
CA ASP A 647 11.43 -5.36 6.41
C ASP A 647 11.71 -6.88 6.44
N SER A 648 11.06 -7.66 7.31
CA SER A 648 11.36 -9.09 7.50
C SER A 648 10.17 -10.06 7.39
N LEU A 649 9.20 -9.79 6.50
CA LEU A 649 8.23 -10.79 6.03
C LEU A 649 8.05 -10.84 4.51
#